data_AF-M2TKP3-F1
#
_entry.id   AF-M2TKP3-F1
#
_cell.length_a   1.000
_cell.length_b   1.000
_cell.length_c   1.000
_cell.angle_alpha   90.00
_cell.angle_beta   90.00
_cell.angle_gamma   90.00
#
_symmetry.space_group_name_H-M   'P 1'
#
loop_
_entity.id
_entity.type
_entity.pdbx_description
1 polymer ?
#
loop_
_entity_poly.entity_id
_entity_poly.type
_entity_poly.pdbx_seq_one_letter_code
_entity_poly.pdbx_strand_id
1 'polypeptide(L)'
;MLDEKHEDAIREVSDNDENVYCMGSIAGHNVVIVCLPAGHIGNSPAATVATQMRTAFKGMQFGLMVGIGGGVPSAGVDIRLGDVVVSQPQGTFGGVVQYDFGRRTPNGLERIGSLNSPPQILLSAVSAVQANAMVNESTLLDHLSTLERNPVFQRRSAGPDLLFKAVYNHKHGATCSKCSMRSRQPRPERKSGEEVIVHYGTIASSNQVMKDAAQRDRVSAELSGILCFEMEAAGLMNSFPCLVIRGIADYADTHKNHKWQAYGAGTAAAYAKELLSVIPVANVMNKRLAEDAMNGASKRSLQSLSPNQAPHKRTKTDISSGSPPDYGKQRNLTLSIHSKKPSQTPLSGEQRQILLDSLKFEQINARQKTIKTAHAKTCRWLLKSEQYLDWLDITKLDKHHGFLWIKGNAGTGKSTLMKFALVDAHKTMKDHIILSFFFNARGEEMEKSTIGAYRSLLMQLLEHVPVLQNVFDSLSFLLPSFSADSEWDTEWDTESLKTLLEQAIQNLGDLPVVCLIDALDECEEEQIRDMIQFFEHIGDLAVSNGIRFQVCFSSRHYPYITISNGLELVLERQEGHSQDIADYIEAKLKIGKSKTAQQIRAELQEKASGVFMWVVLVVGILNTESDRGKIHTLRQKLHEIPGDLHKLFHDILTRDSHHKDELVLCIQWVLFAKQPLSPEQLYHAIYAGTNLEAVKDWDPEDITKDVIKRFILNSSKGLAEATTSTEPRVQFIHESVRDFLLKENGLGKIWPEFRSNFHGQSYEQLKQCCLNYISVDITTPLKIPNNLPKASSQQSASLRKLAAQRFPFLEYATRNVLYHADAAEGKGISQVNFLHSFPLPRWIKLDNLFEKHEVRRHTKRVSLLYILAELNAANLIRARPSTNSCLDVEKERYGCAFFAANATGSHEAMQACIEGLK
;
A
#
# COMPACT_ATOMS: atom_id res chain seq x y z
N MET A 1 2.88 -14.33 39.49
CA MET A 1 1.75 -13.44 39.17
C MET A 1 0.50 -14.25 38.91
N LEU A 2 0.56 -15.30 38.06
CA LEU A 2 -0.38 -16.43 38.15
C LEU A 2 -0.67 -16.80 39.60
N ASP A 3 -1.94 -17.05 39.90
CA ASP A 3 -2.44 -17.59 41.18
C ASP A 3 -2.30 -19.12 41.20
N GLU A 4 -2.71 -19.77 40.11
CA GLU A 4 -2.53 -21.20 39.85
C GLU A 4 -1.80 -21.41 38.52
N LYS A 5 -1.10 -22.54 38.37
CA LYS A 5 -0.53 -23.01 37.09
C LYS A 5 -1.30 -24.24 36.64
N HIS A 6 -1.62 -24.31 35.36
CA HIS A 6 -2.23 -25.50 34.75
C HIS A 6 -1.14 -26.31 34.04
N GLU A 7 -1.26 -27.63 34.03
CA GLU A 7 -0.37 -28.51 33.28
C GLU A 7 -0.61 -28.38 31.76
N ASP A 8 0.38 -28.73 30.95
CA ASP A 8 0.20 -28.80 29.50
C ASP A 8 -0.66 -30.01 29.13
N ALA A 9 -1.97 -29.76 29.01
CA ALA A 9 -2.89 -30.69 28.38
C ALA A 9 -2.37 -31.04 26.98
N ILE A 10 -2.38 -32.35 26.64
CA ILE A 10 -1.93 -32.85 25.34
C ILE A 10 -2.79 -32.20 24.25
N ARG A 11 -2.20 -31.26 23.49
CA ARG A 11 -2.88 -30.55 22.42
C ARG A 11 -2.72 -31.31 21.11
N GLU A 12 -3.74 -31.21 20.26
CA GLU A 12 -3.57 -31.40 18.82
C GLU A 12 -2.77 -30.20 18.30
N VAL A 13 -1.44 -30.29 18.38
CA VAL A 13 -0.52 -29.27 17.91
C VAL A 13 -0.63 -29.20 16.38
N SER A 14 -1.14 -28.09 15.86
CA SER A 14 -1.01 -27.80 14.43
C SER A 14 0.47 -27.69 14.06
N ASP A 15 0.91 -28.32 12.96
CA ASP A 15 2.31 -28.57 12.58
C ASP A 15 3.24 -27.34 12.43
N ASN A 16 2.77 -26.13 12.75
CA ASN A 16 3.46 -24.86 12.58
C ASN A 16 3.37 -23.94 13.84
N ASP A 17 3.03 -24.46 15.02
CA ASP A 17 3.12 -23.69 16.29
C ASP A 17 4.33 -24.13 17.14
N GLU A 18 5.39 -23.33 17.11
CA GLU A 18 6.65 -23.55 17.84
C GLU A 18 6.68 -22.85 19.22
N ASN A 19 5.57 -22.24 19.67
CA ASN A 19 5.58 -21.41 20.88
C ASN A 19 5.56 -22.23 22.18
N VAL A 20 6.40 -21.82 23.12
CA VAL A 20 6.37 -22.31 24.51
C VAL A 20 5.45 -21.43 25.34
N TYR A 21 4.30 -21.99 25.72
CA TYR A 21 3.28 -21.31 26.51
C TYR A 21 3.42 -21.60 28.02
N CYS A 22 2.90 -20.71 28.87
CA CYS A 22 2.67 -20.97 30.28
C CYS A 22 1.20 -20.68 30.60
N MET A 23 0.47 -21.70 31.06
CA MET A 23 -0.96 -21.63 31.35
C MET A 23 -1.22 -21.57 32.86
N GLY A 24 -2.32 -20.94 33.24
CA GLY A 24 -2.73 -20.83 34.64
C GLY A 24 -3.95 -19.93 34.81
N SER A 25 -4.13 -19.41 36.01
CA SER A 25 -5.20 -18.47 36.35
C SER A 25 -4.68 -17.17 36.97
N ILE A 26 -5.42 -16.07 36.79
CA ILE A 26 -5.27 -14.81 37.53
C ILE A 26 -6.65 -14.31 37.89
N ALA A 27 -6.93 -14.10 39.18
CA ALA A 27 -8.21 -13.56 39.67
C ALA A 27 -9.47 -14.28 39.10
N GLY A 28 -9.38 -15.60 38.88
CA GLY A 28 -10.46 -16.42 38.31
C GLY A 28 -10.56 -16.41 36.78
N HIS A 29 -9.75 -15.63 36.07
CA HIS A 29 -9.61 -15.72 34.61
C HIS A 29 -8.61 -16.81 34.24
N ASN A 30 -8.90 -17.59 33.21
CA ASN A 30 -7.91 -18.46 32.55
C ASN A 30 -6.94 -17.59 31.74
N VAL A 31 -5.64 -17.75 31.97
CA VAL A 31 -4.58 -16.94 31.35
C VAL A 31 -3.57 -17.83 30.66
N VAL A 32 -3.21 -17.46 29.44
CA VAL A 32 -2.10 -18.03 28.68
C VAL A 32 -1.05 -16.94 28.51
N ILE A 33 0.19 -17.25 28.85
CA ILE A 33 1.35 -16.37 28.72
C ILE A 33 2.30 -16.96 27.67
N VAL A 34 2.86 -16.13 26.82
CA VAL A 34 3.92 -16.49 25.86
C VAL A 34 4.98 -15.39 25.86
N CYS A 35 6.23 -15.76 25.62
CA CYS A 35 7.33 -14.83 25.43
C CYS A 35 7.75 -14.84 23.96
N LEU A 36 8.25 -13.72 23.43
CA LEU A 36 8.85 -13.71 22.09
C LEU A 36 10.10 -14.62 22.07
N PRO A 37 10.39 -15.30 20.95
CA PRO A 37 11.56 -16.17 20.83
C PRO A 37 12.87 -15.46 21.20
N ALA A 38 13.79 -16.16 21.86
CA ALA A 38 14.99 -15.54 22.41
C ALA A 38 15.86 -14.88 21.32
N GLY A 39 16.01 -13.55 21.40
CA GLY A 39 16.73 -12.75 20.40
C GLY A 39 15.85 -12.14 19.29
N HIS A 40 14.57 -12.51 19.21
CA HIS A 40 13.61 -11.98 18.25
C HIS A 40 12.70 -10.95 18.92
N ILE A 41 12.85 -9.68 18.53
CA ILE A 41 12.04 -8.54 18.98
C ILE A 41 11.56 -7.73 17.77
N GLY A 42 10.60 -6.82 17.99
CA GLY A 42 9.98 -6.02 16.94
C GLY A 42 8.53 -6.43 16.65
N ASN A 43 7.90 -5.71 15.72
CA ASN A 43 6.51 -5.90 15.34
C ASN A 43 6.22 -7.29 14.74
N SER A 44 7.09 -7.80 13.86
CA SER A 44 6.82 -9.06 13.15
C SER A 44 6.84 -10.29 14.06
N PRO A 45 7.86 -10.49 14.94
CA PRO A 45 7.81 -11.57 15.92
C PRO A 45 6.59 -11.49 16.83
N ALA A 46 6.20 -10.29 17.28
CA ALA A 46 5.01 -10.11 18.11
C ALA A 46 3.72 -10.52 17.37
N ALA A 47 3.54 -10.07 16.13
CA ALA A 47 2.40 -10.44 15.29
C ALA A 47 2.32 -11.96 15.08
N THR A 48 3.42 -12.62 14.71
CA THR A 48 3.48 -14.08 14.52
C THR A 48 3.07 -14.83 15.79
N VAL A 49 3.66 -14.50 16.94
CA VAL A 49 3.38 -15.12 18.23
C VAL A 49 1.92 -14.93 18.64
N ALA A 50 1.35 -13.74 18.45
CA ALA A 50 -0.06 -13.48 18.75
C ALA A 50 -1.03 -14.21 17.80
N THR A 51 -0.67 -14.38 16.52
CA THR A 51 -1.47 -15.15 15.55
C THR A 51 -1.45 -16.65 15.86
N GLN A 52 -0.29 -17.22 16.19
CA GLN A 52 -0.17 -18.61 16.65
C GLN A 52 -0.94 -18.82 17.97
N MET A 53 -0.79 -17.91 18.94
CA MET A 53 -1.55 -17.93 20.19
C MET A 53 -3.08 -17.90 19.98
N ARG A 54 -3.59 -17.02 19.11
CA ARG A 54 -5.03 -17.03 18.73
C ARG A 54 -5.46 -18.30 18.00
N THR A 55 -4.54 -18.97 17.32
CA THR A 55 -4.82 -20.21 16.59
C THR A 55 -4.93 -21.38 17.57
N ALA A 56 -3.99 -21.50 18.51
CA ALA A 56 -3.97 -22.53 19.55
C ALA A 56 -5.06 -22.34 20.63
N PHE A 57 -5.51 -21.10 20.90
CA PHE A 57 -6.45 -20.80 21.98
C PHE A 57 -7.70 -20.05 21.50
N LYS A 58 -8.62 -20.79 20.85
CA LYS A 58 -9.89 -20.25 20.31
C LYS A 58 -10.81 -19.56 21.32
N GLY A 59 -10.66 -19.84 22.63
CA GLY A 59 -11.42 -19.19 23.70
C GLY A 59 -10.92 -17.79 24.11
N MET A 60 -9.88 -17.25 23.46
CA MET A 60 -9.29 -15.96 23.83
C MET A 60 -10.20 -14.78 23.48
N GLN A 61 -10.35 -13.83 24.42
CA GLN A 61 -11.24 -12.65 24.25
C GLN A 61 -10.50 -11.32 24.11
N PHE A 62 -9.37 -11.17 24.81
CA PHE A 62 -8.51 -9.99 24.76
C PHE A 62 -7.09 -10.37 25.18
N GLY A 63 -6.11 -9.52 24.87
CA GLY A 63 -4.72 -9.68 25.28
C GLY A 63 -4.21 -8.57 26.20
N LEU A 64 -3.09 -8.82 26.87
CA LEU A 64 -2.29 -7.80 27.56
C LEU A 64 -0.85 -7.89 27.05
N MET A 65 -0.35 -6.83 26.42
CA MET A 65 1.07 -6.71 26.07
C MET A 65 1.83 -6.12 27.26
N VAL A 66 2.38 -7.00 28.09
CA VAL A 66 3.13 -6.65 29.30
C VAL A 66 4.63 -6.72 29.00
N GLY A 67 5.36 -5.63 29.26
CA GLY A 67 6.79 -5.58 28.99
C GLY A 67 7.49 -4.36 29.57
N ILE A 68 8.64 -4.00 29.01
CA ILE A 68 9.40 -2.79 29.38
C ILE A 68 9.38 -1.73 28.28
N GLY A 69 9.60 -0.47 28.67
CA GLY A 69 9.73 0.66 27.76
C GLY A 69 10.75 1.70 28.23
N GLY A 70 11.12 2.61 27.33
CA GLY A 70 11.93 3.79 27.62
C GLY A 70 11.03 5.00 27.90
N GLY A 71 11.06 5.54 29.12
CA GLY A 71 10.17 6.61 29.57
C GLY A 71 10.53 7.99 29.04
N VAL A 72 9.54 8.85 28.86
CA VAL A 72 9.67 10.22 28.35
C VAL A 72 9.25 11.23 29.44
N PRO A 73 10.14 11.58 30.38
CA PRO A 73 9.84 12.58 31.40
C PRO A 73 9.72 13.97 30.77
N SER A 74 8.72 14.74 31.22
CA SER A 74 8.43 16.09 30.73
C SER A 74 8.14 17.05 31.88
N ALA A 75 8.01 18.34 31.60
CA ALA A 75 7.64 19.35 32.60
C ALA A 75 6.22 19.14 33.19
N GLY A 76 5.34 18.40 32.49
CA GLY A 76 3.99 18.07 32.96
C GLY A 76 3.85 16.65 33.53
N VAL A 77 4.78 15.74 33.26
CA VAL A 77 4.71 14.33 33.67
C VAL A 77 6.09 13.82 34.10
N ASP A 78 6.27 13.65 35.41
CA ASP A 78 7.52 13.13 36.03
C ASP A 78 7.56 11.60 36.03
N ILE A 79 7.77 11.04 34.84
CA ILE A 79 8.00 9.60 34.64
C ILE A 79 9.37 9.22 35.19
N ARG A 80 9.43 8.17 36.01
CA ARG A 80 10.64 7.64 36.63
C ARG A 80 10.89 6.18 36.27
N LEU A 81 12.13 5.73 36.41
CA LEU A 81 12.46 4.32 36.28
C LEU A 81 11.70 3.52 37.35
N GLY A 82 11.07 2.42 36.94
CA GLY A 82 10.17 1.60 37.77
C GLY A 82 8.68 1.92 37.61
N ASP A 83 8.31 3.11 37.15
CA ASP A 83 6.91 3.46 36.85
C ASP A 83 6.29 2.54 35.79
N VAL A 84 4.96 2.54 35.72
CA VAL A 84 4.20 1.84 34.68
C VAL A 84 3.55 2.87 33.75
N VAL A 85 3.63 2.66 32.44
CA VAL A 85 2.90 3.41 31.44
C VAL A 85 1.89 2.49 30.77
N VAL A 86 0.63 2.93 30.68
CA VAL A 86 -0.50 2.18 30.14
C VAL A 86 -1.07 2.91 28.92
N SER A 87 -1.26 2.21 27.81
CA SER A 87 -1.82 2.78 26.58
C SER A 87 -3.28 3.21 26.79
N GLN A 88 -3.55 4.51 26.73
CA GLN A 88 -4.91 5.06 26.81
C GLN A 88 -5.19 5.97 25.60
N PRO A 89 -6.32 5.81 24.89
CA PRO A 89 -6.71 6.68 23.78
C PRO A 89 -6.66 8.17 24.15
N GLN A 90 -6.02 8.97 23.30
CA GLN A 90 -5.79 10.39 23.55
C GLN A 90 -5.61 11.15 22.23
N GLY A 91 -6.34 12.27 22.07
CA GLY A 91 -6.31 13.05 20.83
C GLY A 91 -6.76 12.22 19.63
N THR A 92 -5.88 12.06 18.63
CA THR A 92 -6.11 11.26 17.42
C THR A 92 -5.54 9.84 17.49
N PHE A 93 -4.94 9.43 18.62
CA PHE A 93 -4.28 8.12 18.75
C PHE A 93 -5.08 7.15 19.63
N GLY A 94 -5.12 5.87 19.25
CA GLY A 94 -5.76 4.79 20.03
C GLY A 94 -5.06 4.45 21.35
N GLY A 95 -4.08 5.24 21.80
CA GLY A 95 -3.22 4.96 22.96
C GLY A 95 -1.89 4.29 22.61
N VAL A 96 -1.74 3.86 21.36
CA VAL A 96 -0.45 3.50 20.74
C VAL A 96 -0.34 4.25 19.40
N VAL A 97 0.86 4.67 19.04
CA VAL A 97 1.17 5.24 17.72
C VAL A 97 2.46 4.64 17.19
N GLN A 98 2.47 4.17 15.93
CA GLN A 98 3.71 3.77 15.29
C GLN A 98 4.44 5.03 14.80
N TYR A 99 5.54 5.41 15.44
CA TYR A 99 6.18 6.71 15.20
C TYR A 99 7.13 6.72 14.00
N ASP A 100 7.51 5.55 13.47
CA ASP A 100 8.39 5.39 12.30
C ASP A 100 7.65 5.05 11.00
N PHE A 101 6.33 4.85 11.05
CA PHE A 101 5.50 4.50 9.91
C PHE A 101 4.86 5.74 9.28
N GLY A 102 5.15 5.98 8.00
CA GLY A 102 4.73 7.19 7.32
C GLY A 102 5.33 7.35 5.93
N ARG A 103 4.77 8.28 5.15
CA ARG A 103 5.35 8.78 3.91
C ARG A 103 6.49 9.74 4.27
N ARG A 104 7.71 9.45 3.80
CA ARG A 104 8.86 10.34 4.06
C ARG A 104 8.88 11.48 3.04
N THR A 105 8.74 12.72 3.53
CA THR A 105 8.69 13.94 2.72
C THR A 105 9.92 14.81 3.01
N PRO A 106 10.19 15.87 2.22
CA PRO A 106 11.25 16.83 2.56
C PRO A 106 11.07 17.49 3.93
N ASN A 107 9.82 17.59 4.40
CA ASN A 107 9.46 18.25 5.66
C ASN A 107 9.52 17.30 6.89
N GLY A 108 9.73 15.98 6.69
CA GLY A 108 9.84 15.01 7.78
C GLY A 108 9.21 13.66 7.47
N LEU A 109 8.62 13.03 8.50
CA LEU A 109 7.80 11.83 8.35
C LEU A 109 6.33 12.21 8.49
N GLU A 110 5.60 12.17 7.37
CA GLU A 110 4.15 12.28 7.34
C GLU A 110 3.56 10.93 7.75
N ARG A 111 3.15 10.80 9.00
CA ARG A 111 2.58 9.55 9.55
C ARG A 111 1.24 9.23 8.90
N ILE A 112 1.08 8.00 8.40
CA ILE A 112 -0.13 7.54 7.69
C ILE A 112 -0.74 6.33 8.41
N GLY A 113 -2.05 6.14 8.27
CA GLY A 113 -2.80 5.09 8.98
C GLY A 113 -2.93 5.35 10.49
N SER A 114 -3.56 4.40 11.17
CA SER A 114 -3.80 4.46 12.62
C SER A 114 -3.69 3.07 13.26
N LEU A 115 -3.47 3.06 14.59
CA LEU A 115 -3.56 1.86 15.41
C LEU A 115 -4.87 1.88 16.19
N ASN A 116 -5.54 0.72 16.27
CA ASN A 116 -6.78 0.53 17.00
C ASN A 116 -6.63 0.88 18.50
N SER A 117 -7.74 1.23 19.14
CA SER A 117 -7.80 1.38 20.59
C SER A 117 -7.93 0.03 21.31
N PRO A 118 -7.39 -0.12 22.54
CA PRO A 118 -7.64 -1.27 23.41
C PRO A 118 -9.14 -1.56 23.58
N PRO A 119 -9.54 -2.84 23.74
CA PRO A 119 -10.94 -3.22 23.95
C PRO A 119 -11.62 -2.48 25.10
N GLN A 120 -12.91 -2.14 24.92
CA GLN A 120 -13.70 -1.40 25.90
C GLN A 120 -13.73 -2.05 27.30
N ILE A 121 -13.62 -3.39 27.40
CA ILE A 121 -13.51 -4.07 28.70
C ILE A 121 -12.22 -3.72 29.45
N LEU A 122 -11.10 -3.59 28.73
CA LEU A 122 -9.81 -3.18 29.29
C LEU A 122 -9.77 -1.67 29.58
N LEU A 123 -10.38 -0.83 28.74
CA LEU A 123 -10.50 0.60 29.03
C LEU A 123 -11.38 0.86 30.26
N SER A 124 -12.49 0.14 30.43
CA SER A 124 -13.31 0.22 31.65
C SER A 124 -12.59 -0.33 32.88
N ALA A 125 -11.75 -1.37 32.74
CA ALA A 125 -10.89 -1.84 33.81
C ALA A 125 -9.82 -0.79 34.21
N VAL A 126 -9.20 -0.12 33.23
CA VAL A 126 -8.28 1.01 33.47
C VAL A 126 -8.98 2.13 34.26
N SER A 127 -10.21 2.51 33.91
CA SER A 127 -10.98 3.49 34.68
C SER A 127 -11.30 3.04 36.10
N ALA A 128 -11.53 1.73 36.32
CA ALA A 128 -11.73 1.18 37.67
C ALA A 128 -10.44 1.21 38.50
N VAL A 129 -9.29 0.80 37.95
CA VAL A 129 -7.99 0.90 38.66
C VAL A 129 -7.63 2.36 38.95
N GLN A 130 -7.91 3.29 38.03
CA GLN A 130 -7.76 4.74 38.27
C GLN A 130 -8.63 5.22 39.44
N ALA A 131 -9.90 4.79 39.51
CA ALA A 131 -10.79 5.15 40.61
C ALA A 131 -10.30 4.58 41.96
N ASN A 132 -9.94 3.29 42.00
CA ASN A 132 -9.38 2.64 43.19
C ASN A 132 -8.10 3.36 43.68
N ALA A 133 -7.20 3.74 42.77
CA ALA A 133 -6.01 4.50 43.12
C ALA A 133 -6.33 5.88 43.74
N MET A 134 -7.39 6.56 43.29
CA MET A 134 -7.82 7.84 43.87
C MET A 134 -8.40 7.71 45.29
N VAL A 135 -8.94 6.54 45.67
CA VAL A 135 -9.43 6.27 47.04
C VAL A 135 -8.43 5.51 47.91
N ASN A 136 -7.24 5.18 47.40
CA ASN A 136 -6.18 4.39 48.04
C ASN A 136 -6.52 2.89 48.21
N GLU A 137 -7.36 2.34 47.32
CA GLU A 137 -7.73 0.91 47.23
C GLU A 137 -6.97 0.17 46.11
N SER A 138 -5.78 0.65 45.74
CA SER A 138 -4.90 0.02 44.74
C SER A 138 -4.10 -1.15 45.34
N THR A 139 -4.10 -2.30 44.67
CA THR A 139 -3.38 -3.52 45.09
C THR A 139 -2.01 -3.67 44.42
N LEU A 140 -1.56 -2.66 43.66
CA LEU A 140 -0.30 -2.67 42.92
C LEU A 140 0.91 -3.02 43.80
N LEU A 141 0.98 -2.42 45.00
CA LEU A 141 2.08 -2.62 45.95
C LEU A 141 2.04 -4.02 46.58
N ASP A 142 0.86 -4.56 46.87
CA ASP A 142 0.70 -5.92 47.40
C ASP A 142 1.18 -6.96 46.38
N HIS A 143 0.80 -6.79 45.12
CA HIS A 143 1.26 -7.62 44.00
C HIS A 143 2.78 -7.49 43.80
N LEU A 144 3.33 -6.28 43.87
CA LEU A 144 4.77 -6.04 43.75
C LEU A 144 5.58 -6.66 44.90
N SER A 145 5.08 -6.61 46.14
CA SER A 145 5.70 -7.24 47.31
C SER A 145 5.87 -8.76 47.16
N THR A 146 5.02 -9.40 46.35
CA THR A 146 5.11 -10.82 46.03
C THR A 146 6.29 -11.11 45.11
N LEU A 147 6.61 -10.20 44.18
CA LEU A 147 7.80 -10.31 43.32
C LEU A 147 9.09 -9.98 44.07
N GLU A 148 9.07 -9.02 45.00
CA GLU A 148 10.25 -8.64 45.80
C GLU A 148 10.81 -9.78 46.68
N ARG A 149 10.05 -10.87 46.87
CA ARG A 149 10.57 -12.11 47.48
C ARG A 149 11.71 -12.73 46.66
N ASN A 150 11.77 -12.46 45.35
CA ASN A 150 12.87 -12.85 44.47
C ASN A 150 13.88 -11.68 44.34
N PRO A 151 15.17 -11.86 44.68
CA PRO A 151 16.20 -10.81 44.59
C PRO A 151 16.33 -10.11 43.23
N VAL A 152 15.96 -10.79 42.14
CA VAL A 152 16.01 -10.23 40.76
C VAL A 152 14.98 -9.10 40.56
N PHE A 153 13.86 -9.14 41.27
CA PHE A 153 12.75 -8.18 41.14
C PHE A 153 12.69 -7.14 42.27
N GLN A 154 13.71 -7.06 43.14
CA GLN A 154 13.75 -6.09 44.23
C GLN A 154 14.17 -4.70 43.76
N ARG A 155 13.49 -3.65 44.24
CA ARG A 155 13.78 -2.24 43.89
C ARG A 155 15.25 -1.87 44.06
N ARG A 156 15.88 -2.34 45.14
CA ARG A 156 17.31 -2.13 45.45
C ARG A 156 18.28 -2.75 44.43
N SER A 157 17.90 -3.82 43.74
CA SER A 157 18.76 -4.52 42.76
C SER A 157 18.95 -3.72 41.47
N ALA A 158 17.94 -2.91 41.10
CA ALA A 158 17.97 -2.06 39.91
C ALA A 158 18.97 -0.88 40.02
N GLY A 159 19.16 -0.36 41.25
CA GLY A 159 20.02 0.78 41.55
C GLY A 159 19.29 2.13 41.56
N PRO A 160 20.03 3.26 41.58
CA PRO A 160 19.42 4.60 41.65
C PRO A 160 18.69 4.96 40.36
N ASP A 161 17.66 5.79 40.49
CA ASP A 161 16.98 6.43 39.36
C ASP A 161 17.76 7.71 38.98
N LEU A 162 18.28 7.77 37.75
CA LEU A 162 19.20 8.81 37.30
C LEU A 162 18.79 9.36 35.92
N LEU A 163 18.12 10.52 35.92
CA LEU A 163 17.84 11.30 34.71
C LEU A 163 18.99 12.28 34.43
N PHE A 164 19.40 12.39 33.17
CA PHE A 164 20.41 13.31 32.68
C PHE A 164 19.79 14.34 31.72
N LYS A 165 20.46 15.49 31.56
CA LYS A 165 20.07 16.52 30.59
C LYS A 165 20.19 15.93 29.17
N ALA A 166 19.18 16.13 28.32
CA ALA A 166 19.11 15.51 26.97
C ALA A 166 20.34 15.78 26.07
N VAL A 167 21.03 16.91 26.26
CA VAL A 167 22.28 17.26 25.54
C VAL A 167 23.54 16.56 26.05
N TYR A 168 23.45 15.77 27.12
CA TYR A 168 24.57 15.02 27.68
C TYR A 168 24.46 13.55 27.29
N ASN A 169 25.48 13.04 26.58
CA ASN A 169 25.55 11.64 26.19
C ASN A 169 26.42 10.80 27.16
N HIS A 170 26.01 9.56 27.36
CA HIS A 170 26.67 8.58 28.22
C HIS A 170 28.12 8.29 27.80
N LYS A 171 29.03 8.22 28.77
CA LYS A 171 30.48 8.10 28.55
C LYS A 171 31.02 6.68 28.77
N HIS A 172 30.57 5.76 27.92
CA HIS A 172 31.01 4.36 27.79
C HIS A 172 30.77 3.43 29.01
N GLY A 173 30.56 2.15 28.72
CA GLY A 173 30.35 1.08 29.70
C GLY A 173 28.88 0.89 30.13
N ALA A 174 28.58 -0.18 30.87
CA ALA A 174 27.20 -0.63 31.11
C ALA A 174 26.44 0.08 32.24
N THR A 175 27.01 1.13 32.87
CA THR A 175 26.34 1.88 33.95
C THR A 175 26.74 3.36 33.96
N CYS A 176 25.85 4.24 34.43
CA CYS A 176 26.06 5.69 34.58
C CYS A 176 26.99 6.07 35.75
N SER A 177 27.77 5.12 36.27
CA SER A 177 28.74 5.32 37.37
C SER A 177 29.85 6.31 37.02
N LYS A 178 30.24 6.38 35.74
CA LYS A 178 31.24 7.31 35.19
C LYS A 178 30.63 8.63 34.65
N CYS A 179 29.32 8.82 34.77
CA CYS A 179 28.66 10.01 34.24
C CYS A 179 28.74 11.22 35.19
N SER A 180 28.87 12.40 34.58
CA SER A 180 29.03 13.68 35.28
C SER A 180 27.84 13.99 36.19
N MET A 181 28.11 14.18 37.49
CA MET A 181 27.12 14.66 38.46
C MET A 181 26.47 15.98 38.02
N ARG A 182 27.24 16.90 37.40
CA ARG A 182 26.78 18.21 36.92
C ARG A 182 25.80 18.13 35.72
N SER A 183 25.70 16.96 35.10
CA SER A 183 24.83 16.69 33.95
C SER A 183 23.53 15.97 34.33
N ARG A 184 23.38 15.53 35.58
CA ARG A 184 22.12 15.01 36.11
C ARG A 184 21.08 16.13 36.18
N GLN A 185 19.81 15.80 36.00
CA GLN A 185 18.73 16.72 36.32
C GLN A 185 18.33 16.53 37.80
N PRO A 186 18.28 17.60 38.62
CA PRO A 186 17.71 17.49 39.95
C PRO A 186 16.20 17.26 39.82
N ARG A 187 15.68 16.31 40.60
CA ARG A 187 14.24 16.06 40.76
C ARG A 187 13.92 15.95 42.25
N PRO A 188 12.75 16.40 42.71
CA PRO A 188 12.32 16.19 44.09
C PRO A 188 12.27 14.70 44.44
N GLU A 189 12.44 14.37 45.71
CA GLU A 189 12.04 13.06 46.22
C GLU A 189 10.50 12.95 46.15
N ARG A 190 9.98 11.77 45.81
CA ARG A 190 8.52 11.51 45.89
C ARG A 190 8.12 11.28 47.34
N LYS A 191 6.82 11.37 47.66
CA LYS A 191 6.35 11.05 49.01
C LYS A 191 6.54 9.56 49.30
N SER A 192 6.68 9.20 50.57
CA SER A 192 6.64 7.80 51.00
C SER A 192 5.34 7.15 50.52
N GLY A 193 5.42 6.02 49.82
CA GLY A 193 4.29 5.34 49.15
C GLY A 193 4.16 5.61 47.65
N GLU A 194 4.72 6.70 47.11
CA GLU A 194 4.67 7.05 45.68
C GLU A 194 5.83 6.43 44.87
N GLU A 195 6.41 5.30 45.32
CA GLU A 195 7.64 4.73 44.73
C GLU A 195 7.48 4.28 43.27
N VAL A 196 6.27 3.82 42.91
CA VAL A 196 5.86 3.44 41.54
C VAL A 196 4.58 4.19 41.23
N ILE A 197 4.57 4.96 40.14
CA ILE A 197 3.38 5.66 39.65
C ILE A 197 2.93 5.02 38.33
N VAL A 198 1.61 4.95 38.12
CA VAL A 198 1.01 4.53 36.85
C VAL A 198 0.59 5.76 36.06
N HIS A 199 1.10 5.89 34.84
CA HIS A 199 0.79 6.96 33.89
C HIS A 199 -0.03 6.43 32.72
N TYR A 200 -0.95 7.24 32.19
CA TYR A 200 -1.94 6.83 31.20
C TYR A 200 -1.94 7.78 30.00
N GLY A 201 -1.79 7.26 28.79
CA GLY A 201 -1.75 8.06 27.56
C GLY A 201 -1.12 7.34 26.38
N THR A 202 -0.58 8.09 25.43
CA THR A 202 -0.03 7.53 24.17
C THR A 202 1.36 6.91 24.36
N ILE A 203 1.52 5.67 23.92
CA ILE A 203 2.79 4.92 23.80
C ILE A 203 3.28 4.97 22.34
N ALA A 204 4.58 5.20 22.13
CA ALA A 204 5.20 5.21 20.81
C ALA A 204 5.88 3.88 20.48
N SER A 205 5.59 3.33 19.30
CA SER A 205 6.04 2.02 18.82
C SER A 205 6.87 2.11 17.53
N SER A 206 7.88 1.24 17.36
CA SER A 206 8.74 1.18 16.17
C SER A 206 9.62 -0.08 16.18
N ASN A 207 10.05 -0.55 15.00
CA ASN A 207 11.11 -1.58 14.92
C ASN A 207 12.53 -1.07 15.31
N GLN A 208 12.67 0.17 15.83
CA GLN A 208 13.95 0.80 16.16
C GLN A 208 14.06 1.19 17.64
N VAL A 209 15.20 0.87 18.27
CA VAL A 209 15.46 1.22 19.67
C VAL A 209 15.75 2.73 19.79
N MET A 210 14.84 3.50 20.40
CA MET A 210 15.13 4.90 20.75
C MET A 210 16.27 4.98 21.79
N LYS A 211 17.31 5.75 21.45
CA LYS A 211 18.58 5.91 22.19
C LYS A 211 19.11 7.36 22.20
N ASP A 212 18.37 8.31 21.65
CA ASP A 212 18.77 9.73 21.57
C ASP A 212 17.72 10.59 22.28
N ALA A 213 18.12 11.27 23.35
CA ALA A 213 17.22 12.07 24.17
C ALA A 213 16.67 13.31 23.42
N ALA A 214 17.44 13.90 22.50
CA ALA A 214 16.98 15.04 21.72
C ALA A 214 16.02 14.61 20.60
N GLN A 215 16.19 13.41 20.03
CA GLN A 215 15.22 12.81 19.12
C GLN A 215 13.94 12.38 19.86
N ARG A 216 14.08 11.73 21.02
CA ARG A 216 12.97 11.38 21.94
C ARG A 216 12.10 12.59 22.26
N ASP A 217 12.71 13.69 22.69
CA ASP A 217 12.00 14.91 23.10
C ASP A 217 11.29 15.57 21.90
N ARG A 218 11.92 15.57 20.72
CA ARG A 218 11.32 16.07 19.48
C ARG A 218 10.12 15.22 19.05
N VAL A 219 10.28 13.90 18.98
CA VAL A 219 9.22 12.96 18.58
C VAL A 219 8.05 13.01 19.57
N SER A 220 8.30 13.25 20.86
CA SER A 220 7.23 13.47 21.84
C SER A 220 6.45 14.76 21.58
N ALA A 221 7.14 15.87 21.26
CA ALA A 221 6.48 17.13 20.89
C ALA A 221 5.66 17.00 19.59
N GLU A 222 6.17 16.29 18.58
CA GLU A 222 5.48 15.98 17.32
C GLU A 222 4.26 15.05 17.48
N LEU A 223 4.12 14.40 18.64
CA LEU A 223 3.06 13.43 18.97
C LEU A 223 2.22 13.86 20.20
N SER A 224 2.21 15.16 20.51
CA SER A 224 1.39 15.74 21.59
C SER A 224 1.66 15.18 23.00
N GLY A 225 2.88 14.69 23.26
CA GLY A 225 3.33 14.24 24.59
C GLY A 225 3.18 12.74 24.85
N ILE A 226 3.85 11.90 24.05
CA ILE A 226 3.97 10.46 24.33
C ILE A 226 4.70 10.21 25.65
N LEU A 227 4.34 9.11 26.32
CA LEU A 227 4.82 8.78 27.67
C LEU A 227 5.98 7.78 27.68
N CYS A 228 6.02 6.84 26.72
CA CYS A 228 7.16 5.93 26.57
C CYS A 228 7.35 5.44 25.13
N PHE A 229 8.54 4.93 24.87
CA PHE A 229 8.93 4.20 23.66
C PHE A 229 9.01 2.69 23.95
N GLU A 230 8.40 1.89 23.08
CA GLU A 230 8.56 0.43 23.02
C GLU A 230 8.68 -0.02 21.55
N MET A 231 8.74 -1.33 21.29
CA MET A 231 9.16 -1.84 19.98
C MET A 231 8.25 -2.91 19.34
N GLU A 232 7.13 -3.27 19.97
CA GLU A 232 6.38 -4.45 19.56
C GLU A 232 4.86 -4.22 19.37
N ALA A 233 4.29 -3.19 20.01
CA ALA A 233 2.84 -3.00 20.05
C ALA A 233 2.20 -2.69 18.68
N ALA A 234 2.90 -1.99 17.78
CA ALA A 234 2.37 -1.71 16.45
C ALA A 234 2.16 -2.98 15.60
N GLY A 235 2.87 -4.08 15.88
CA GLY A 235 2.60 -5.40 15.30
C GLY A 235 1.31 -6.05 15.82
N LEU A 236 0.81 -5.63 17.00
CA LEU A 236 -0.33 -6.23 17.68
C LEU A 236 -1.64 -5.45 17.54
N MET A 237 -1.64 -4.12 17.72
CA MET A 237 -2.88 -3.38 17.97
C MET A 237 -3.98 -3.60 16.90
N ASN A 238 -3.60 -3.79 15.63
CA ASN A 238 -4.54 -3.97 14.53
C ASN A 238 -4.93 -5.44 14.26
N SER A 239 -4.30 -6.42 14.91
CA SER A 239 -4.48 -7.86 14.67
C SER A 239 -4.87 -8.65 15.94
N PHE A 240 -4.59 -8.09 17.11
CA PHE A 240 -4.73 -8.70 18.42
C PHE A 240 -5.34 -7.68 19.41
N PRO A 241 -6.60 -7.87 19.87
CA PRO A 241 -7.30 -6.88 20.69
C PRO A 241 -6.72 -6.81 22.11
N CYS A 242 -5.73 -5.93 22.33
CA CYS A 242 -4.97 -5.84 23.58
C CYS A 242 -4.82 -4.44 24.18
N LEU A 243 -4.46 -4.39 25.47
CA LEU A 243 -3.93 -3.21 26.15
C LEU A 243 -2.41 -3.35 26.31
N VAL A 244 -1.65 -2.26 26.16
CA VAL A 244 -0.20 -2.24 26.32
C VAL A 244 0.19 -1.66 27.68
N ILE A 245 1.04 -2.38 28.41
CA ILE A 245 1.48 -2.06 29.78
C ILE A 245 3.01 -2.16 29.79
N ARG A 246 3.71 -1.01 29.90
CA ARG A 246 5.17 -0.94 29.85
C ARG A 246 5.76 -0.37 31.14
N GLY A 247 6.56 -1.18 31.83
CA GLY A 247 7.35 -0.74 32.98
C GLY A 247 8.62 -0.03 32.52
N ILE A 248 8.93 1.11 33.13
CA ILE A 248 9.99 2.00 32.64
C ILE A 248 11.37 1.52 33.11
N ALA A 249 12.18 1.06 32.15
CA ALA A 249 13.50 0.47 32.39
C ALA A 249 14.69 1.34 31.96
N ASP A 250 14.45 2.34 31.10
CA ASP A 250 15.40 3.39 30.76
C ASP A 250 14.65 4.68 30.32
N TYR A 251 15.37 5.71 29.89
CA TYR A 251 14.78 7.00 29.47
C TYR A 251 14.80 7.23 27.94
N ALA A 252 14.78 6.16 27.15
CA ALA A 252 14.87 6.19 25.68
C ALA A 252 16.12 6.97 25.16
N ASP A 253 17.21 6.95 25.93
CA ASP A 253 18.42 7.71 25.69
C ASP A 253 19.70 6.84 25.68
N THR A 254 20.87 7.46 25.78
CA THR A 254 22.17 6.77 25.82
C THR A 254 22.50 6.14 27.18
N HIS A 255 21.72 6.39 28.24
CA HIS A 255 22.02 6.01 29.64
C HIS A 255 21.36 4.68 30.08
N LYS A 256 21.02 3.80 29.14
CA LYS A 256 20.33 2.52 29.44
C LYS A 256 21.09 1.68 30.47
N ASN A 257 20.40 1.28 31.54
CA ASN A 257 20.94 0.46 32.63
C ASN A 257 20.14 -0.84 32.74
N HIS A 258 20.69 -1.93 32.22
CA HIS A 258 20.03 -3.24 32.14
C HIS A 258 19.52 -3.78 33.48
N LYS A 259 20.06 -3.33 34.63
CA LYS A 259 19.58 -3.73 35.96
C LYS A 259 18.11 -3.36 36.22
N TRP A 260 17.59 -2.33 35.55
CA TRP A 260 16.19 -1.90 35.69
C TRP A 260 15.20 -2.76 34.91
N GLN A 261 15.64 -3.57 33.95
CA GLN A 261 14.75 -4.34 33.07
C GLN A 261 13.91 -5.36 33.85
N ALA A 262 14.50 -6.05 34.82
CA ALA A 262 13.78 -6.99 35.68
C ALA A 262 12.74 -6.28 36.57
N TYR A 263 13.11 -5.17 37.21
CA TYR A 263 12.20 -4.42 38.09
C TYR A 263 11.02 -3.82 37.31
N GLY A 264 11.28 -3.19 36.14
CA GLY A 264 10.23 -2.65 35.27
C GLY A 264 9.30 -3.73 34.72
N ALA A 265 9.82 -4.89 34.30
CA ALA A 265 8.98 -6.03 33.91
C ALA A 265 8.12 -6.51 35.10
N GLY A 266 8.65 -6.43 36.32
CA GLY A 266 7.91 -6.74 37.55
C GLY A 266 6.77 -5.77 37.85
N THR A 267 7.00 -4.45 37.77
CA THR A 267 5.95 -3.45 38.02
C THR A 267 4.86 -3.48 36.95
N ALA A 268 5.22 -3.71 35.68
CA ALA A 268 4.26 -3.96 34.60
C ALA A 268 3.40 -5.21 34.86
N ALA A 269 4.01 -6.31 35.32
CA ALA A 269 3.31 -7.55 35.65
C ALA A 269 2.46 -7.46 36.93
N ALA A 270 2.82 -6.57 37.87
CA ALA A 270 2.00 -6.25 39.03
C ALA A 270 0.73 -5.49 38.61
N TYR A 271 0.87 -4.46 37.78
CA TYR A 271 -0.27 -3.71 37.25
C TYR A 271 -1.20 -4.58 36.39
N ALA A 272 -0.64 -5.46 35.55
CA ALA A 272 -1.43 -6.40 34.75
C ALA A 272 -2.29 -7.34 35.62
N LYS A 273 -1.82 -7.70 36.83
CA LYS A 273 -2.61 -8.48 37.79
C LYS A 273 -3.72 -7.67 38.45
N GLU A 274 -3.44 -6.44 38.86
CA GLU A 274 -4.44 -5.51 39.43
C GLU A 274 -5.56 -5.25 38.43
N LEU A 275 -5.21 -4.99 37.16
CA LEU A 275 -6.15 -4.77 36.07
C LEU A 275 -7.07 -5.98 35.81
N LEU A 276 -6.53 -7.21 35.84
CA LEU A 276 -7.35 -8.43 35.72
C LEU A 276 -8.27 -8.64 36.93
N SER A 277 -7.82 -8.23 38.12
CA SER A 277 -8.57 -8.38 39.38
C SER A 277 -9.82 -7.51 39.46
N VAL A 278 -9.89 -6.39 38.72
CA VAL A 278 -11.11 -5.55 38.62
C VAL A 278 -12.07 -5.97 37.50
N ILE A 279 -11.74 -7.01 36.70
CA ILE A 279 -12.61 -7.52 35.64
C ILE A 279 -13.42 -8.71 36.17
N PRO A 280 -14.76 -8.64 36.26
CA PRO A 280 -15.56 -9.78 36.70
C PRO A 280 -15.56 -10.91 35.66
N VAL A 281 -15.28 -12.16 36.08
CA VAL A 281 -15.28 -13.35 35.21
C VAL A 281 -16.62 -13.52 34.47
N ALA A 282 -17.75 -13.18 35.10
CA ALA A 282 -19.07 -13.21 34.46
C ALA A 282 -19.21 -12.22 33.28
N ASN A 283 -18.46 -11.11 33.26
CA ASN A 283 -18.45 -10.14 32.16
C ASN A 283 -17.56 -10.57 30.97
N VAL A 284 -16.69 -11.57 31.20
CA VAL A 284 -15.90 -12.28 30.18
C VAL A 284 -16.79 -13.39 29.59
N MET A 285 -17.34 -14.27 30.44
CA MET A 285 -18.22 -15.38 30.03
C MET A 285 -19.46 -14.95 29.20
N ASN A 286 -20.01 -13.76 29.42
CA ASN A 286 -21.20 -13.25 28.71
C ASN A 286 -20.88 -12.35 27.49
N LYS A 287 -19.64 -12.31 27.01
CA LYS A 287 -19.25 -11.52 25.83
C LYS A 287 -18.72 -12.37 24.69
N ARG A 288 -18.87 -11.82 23.48
CA ARG A 288 -18.44 -12.44 22.23
C ARG A 288 -16.91 -12.56 22.17
N LEU A 289 -16.42 -13.48 21.33
CA LEU A 289 -15.00 -13.78 21.14
C LEU A 289 -14.20 -12.56 20.63
N ALA A 290 -12.86 -12.65 20.69
CA ALA A 290 -11.95 -11.59 20.26
C ALA A 290 -12.21 -11.08 18.82
N GLU A 291 -12.76 -11.93 17.95
CA GLU A 291 -13.08 -11.63 16.56
C GLU A 291 -14.26 -10.65 16.41
N ASP A 292 -15.36 -10.88 17.13
CA ASP A 292 -16.52 -9.97 17.19
C ASP A 292 -16.17 -8.59 17.77
N ALA A 293 -15.22 -8.54 18.71
CA ALA A 293 -14.82 -7.30 19.38
C ALA A 293 -14.20 -6.28 18.40
N MET A 294 -13.52 -6.74 17.35
CA MET A 294 -12.95 -5.87 16.32
C MET A 294 -14.03 -5.36 15.34
N ASN A 295 -14.98 -6.23 14.97
CA ASN A 295 -16.08 -5.89 14.05
C ASN A 295 -17.09 -4.87 14.65
N GLY A 296 -17.13 -4.72 15.97
CA GLY A 296 -18.04 -3.81 16.66
C GLY A 296 -17.69 -2.31 16.57
N ALA A 297 -16.43 -1.96 16.27
CA ALA A 297 -15.96 -0.57 16.31
C ALA A 297 -16.50 0.28 15.14
N SER A 298 -16.43 -0.24 13.91
CA SER A 298 -16.75 0.49 12.68
C SER A 298 -18.18 1.02 12.60
N LYS A 299 -19.13 0.41 13.33
CA LYS A 299 -20.55 0.83 13.35
C LYS A 299 -20.87 2.02 14.25
N ARG A 300 -19.91 2.59 14.99
CA ARG A 300 -20.15 3.73 15.90
C ARG A 300 -19.60 5.08 15.42
N SER A 301 -18.76 5.10 14.39
CA SER A 301 -18.13 6.33 13.87
C SER A 301 -19.04 7.19 12.97
N LEU A 302 -20.21 6.68 12.58
CA LEU A 302 -21.12 7.30 11.59
C LEU A 302 -22.28 8.13 12.19
N GLN A 303 -22.25 8.44 13.49
CA GLN A 303 -23.31 9.23 14.15
C GLN A 303 -22.80 10.40 15.00
N SER A 304 -21.90 11.22 14.42
CA SER A 304 -21.58 12.54 15.00
C SER A 304 -21.11 13.56 13.95
N LEU A 305 -22.05 14.25 13.30
CA LEU A 305 -21.90 15.64 12.82
C LEU A 305 -23.23 16.17 12.24
N SER A 306 -24.00 16.90 13.07
CA SER A 306 -25.14 17.73 12.66
C SER A 306 -25.16 18.98 13.54
N PRO A 307 -25.02 20.21 13.00
CA PRO A 307 -24.72 21.38 13.82
C PRO A 307 -25.97 22.04 14.43
N ASN A 308 -25.85 22.36 15.73
CA ASN A 308 -26.50 23.45 16.47
C ASN A 308 -28.01 23.69 16.32
N GLN A 309 -28.74 23.49 17.44
CA GLN A 309 -29.64 24.53 17.96
C GLN A 309 -29.52 24.60 19.50
N ALA A 310 -29.55 25.82 20.04
CA ALA A 310 -29.21 26.12 21.44
C ALA A 310 -30.45 26.07 22.37
N PRO A 311 -30.28 25.81 23.69
CA PRO A 311 -31.40 25.48 24.56
C PRO A 311 -32.01 26.68 25.31
N HIS A 312 -33.34 26.67 25.49
CA HIS A 312 -34.00 27.44 26.54
C HIS A 312 -34.97 26.57 27.37
N LYS A 313 -34.95 26.80 28.69
CA LYS A 313 -35.68 26.01 29.71
C LYS A 313 -37.08 26.60 29.96
N ARG A 314 -38.11 25.76 30.16
CA ARG A 314 -38.75 25.57 31.50
C ARG A 314 -39.94 24.59 31.54
N THR A 315 -39.93 23.81 32.63
CA THR A 315 -41.03 23.20 33.42
C THR A 315 -42.48 23.16 32.93
N LYS A 316 -43.05 21.94 33.02
CA LYS A 316 -44.40 21.54 33.48
C LYS A 316 -45.46 22.62 33.78
N THR A 317 -46.68 22.38 33.28
CA THR A 317 -47.92 22.23 34.10
C THR A 317 -49.02 21.50 33.30
N ASP A 318 -50.13 21.17 33.97
CA ASP A 318 -51.11 20.15 33.57
C ASP A 318 -52.36 20.68 32.82
N ILE A 319 -53.04 19.74 32.15
CA ILE A 319 -54.50 19.57 31.96
C ILE A 319 -55.39 20.82 32.14
N SER A 320 -56.07 21.26 31.06
CA SER A 320 -57.57 21.27 31.03
C SER A 320 -58.18 21.73 29.68
N SER A 321 -59.43 21.28 29.49
CA SER A 321 -60.45 21.58 28.47
C SER A 321 -60.49 22.95 27.77
N GLY A 322 -60.95 22.95 26.50
CA GLY A 322 -61.80 24.04 25.97
C GLY A 322 -61.61 24.46 24.51
N SER A 323 -62.48 23.99 23.61
CA SER A 323 -62.80 24.65 22.32
C SER A 323 -64.10 25.48 22.48
N PRO A 324 -64.56 26.30 21.50
CA PRO A 324 -63.96 26.83 20.25
C PRO A 324 -64.20 28.38 20.14
N PRO A 325 -64.35 29.04 18.96
CA PRO A 325 -63.73 28.91 17.62
C PRO A 325 -62.77 30.13 17.40
N ASP A 326 -62.73 31.04 16.39
CA ASP A 326 -63.39 31.21 15.06
C ASP A 326 -62.63 32.20 14.12
N TYR A 327 -63.11 32.35 12.89
CA TYR A 327 -62.93 33.42 11.87
C TYR A 327 -61.57 34.16 11.71
N GLY A 328 -60.85 33.80 10.64
CA GLY A 328 -59.68 34.55 10.13
C GLY A 328 -59.41 34.29 8.64
N LYS A 329 -60.26 34.83 7.74
CA LYS A 329 -60.24 34.56 6.29
C LYS A 329 -58.93 34.94 5.58
N GLN A 330 -58.55 34.06 4.64
CA GLN A 330 -58.13 34.32 3.24
C GLN A 330 -56.62 34.56 2.97
N ARG A 331 -55.98 34.01 1.91
CA ARG A 331 -56.36 33.08 0.80
C ARG A 331 -55.20 32.09 0.58
N ASN A 332 -55.47 30.90 0.03
CA ASN A 332 -54.48 30.13 -0.74
C ASN A 332 -55.14 29.54 -1.99
N LEU A 333 -54.41 29.51 -3.11
CA LEU A 333 -54.88 28.98 -4.39
C LEU A 333 -54.52 27.50 -4.51
N THR A 334 -55.52 26.64 -4.69
CA THR A 334 -55.31 25.21 -4.87
C THR A 334 -54.87 24.90 -6.30
N LEU A 335 -53.67 24.35 -6.46
CA LEU A 335 -53.27 23.62 -7.67
C LEU A 335 -52.75 22.23 -7.27
N SER A 336 -53.62 21.23 -7.41
CA SER A 336 -53.29 19.83 -7.14
C SER A 336 -52.46 19.27 -8.29
N ILE A 337 -51.18 18.97 -8.04
CA ILE A 337 -50.34 18.20 -8.96
C ILE A 337 -50.24 16.76 -8.46
N HIS A 338 -50.51 15.79 -9.33
CA HIS A 338 -50.54 14.37 -8.97
C HIS A 338 -49.15 13.84 -8.59
N SER A 339 -49.11 13.01 -7.55
CA SER A 339 -47.98 12.17 -7.17
C SER A 339 -47.78 11.00 -8.13
N LYS A 340 -47.34 11.28 -9.36
CA LYS A 340 -46.74 10.24 -10.21
C LYS A 340 -45.42 9.79 -9.59
N LYS A 341 -45.28 8.49 -9.33
CA LYS A 341 -43.93 7.88 -9.27
C LYS A 341 -43.25 8.13 -10.63
N PRO A 342 -41.95 8.44 -10.67
CA PRO A 342 -41.23 8.50 -11.95
C PRO A 342 -41.24 7.10 -12.57
N SER A 343 -41.82 6.98 -13.75
CA SER A 343 -41.66 5.80 -14.59
C SER A 343 -40.25 5.84 -15.17
N GLN A 344 -39.35 4.97 -14.68
CA GLN A 344 -38.06 4.75 -15.33
C GLN A 344 -38.31 4.28 -16.76
N THR A 345 -37.84 5.05 -17.73
CA THR A 345 -37.84 4.64 -19.14
C THR A 345 -36.61 3.77 -19.36
N PRO A 346 -36.73 2.53 -19.87
CA PRO A 346 -35.58 1.70 -20.21
C PRO A 346 -34.66 2.41 -21.20
N LEU A 347 -33.35 2.22 -21.07
CA LEU A 347 -32.37 2.82 -21.97
C LEU A 347 -32.41 2.19 -23.36
N SER A 348 -32.11 2.99 -24.39
CA SER A 348 -31.96 2.47 -25.75
C SER A 348 -30.74 1.53 -25.86
N GLY A 349 -30.74 0.65 -26.86
CA GLY A 349 -29.59 -0.20 -27.14
C GLY A 349 -28.30 0.60 -27.40
N GLU A 350 -28.43 1.77 -28.05
CA GLU A 350 -27.32 2.70 -28.31
C GLU A 350 -26.78 3.31 -27.01
N GLN A 351 -27.66 3.74 -26.10
CA GLN A 351 -27.26 4.26 -24.78
C GLN A 351 -26.54 3.20 -23.93
N ARG A 352 -27.04 1.96 -23.95
CA ARG A 352 -26.38 0.83 -23.26
C ARG A 352 -25.03 0.47 -23.90
N GLN A 353 -24.91 0.57 -25.22
CA GLN A 353 -23.63 0.36 -25.92
C GLN A 353 -22.60 1.44 -25.56
N ILE A 354 -23.00 2.71 -25.48
CA ILE A 354 -22.13 3.82 -25.05
C ILE A 354 -21.61 3.58 -23.62
N LEU A 355 -22.48 3.13 -22.70
CA LEU A 355 -22.07 2.78 -21.33
C LEU A 355 -21.16 1.54 -21.27
N LEU A 356 -21.42 0.52 -22.09
CA LEU A 356 -20.59 -0.68 -22.18
C LEU A 356 -19.20 -0.38 -22.74
N ASP A 357 -19.11 0.50 -23.74
CA ASP A 357 -17.84 0.95 -24.30
C ASP A 357 -17.10 1.92 -23.36
N SER A 358 -17.80 2.72 -22.55
CA SER A 358 -17.13 3.57 -21.55
C SER A 358 -16.53 2.79 -20.37
N LEU A 359 -16.90 1.52 -20.17
CA LEU A 359 -16.19 0.64 -19.24
C LEU A 359 -14.76 0.30 -19.73
N LYS A 360 -14.49 0.35 -21.05
CA LYS A 360 -13.18 0.00 -21.63
C LYS A 360 -12.10 1.04 -21.28
N PHE A 361 -10.84 0.59 -21.20
CA PHE A 361 -9.67 1.44 -20.98
C PHE A 361 -8.43 0.87 -21.69
N GLU A 362 -7.39 1.69 -21.87
CA GLU A 362 -6.12 1.25 -22.49
C GLU A 362 -5.45 0.17 -21.62
N GLN A 363 -4.70 -0.74 -22.22
CA GLN A 363 -3.97 -1.81 -21.53
C GLN A 363 -4.81 -2.82 -20.69
N ILE A 364 -6.13 -2.66 -20.49
CA ILE A 364 -7.10 -3.74 -20.78
C ILE A 364 -6.74 -5.16 -20.28
N ASN A 365 -6.15 -5.91 -21.22
CA ASN A 365 -5.70 -7.29 -21.09
C ASN A 365 -4.17 -7.45 -21.26
N ALA A 366 -3.40 -6.36 -21.16
CA ALA A 366 -1.97 -6.30 -21.47
C ALA A 366 -1.14 -7.16 -20.51
N ARG A 367 -1.41 -7.08 -19.20
CA ARG A 367 -0.79 -7.93 -18.18
C ARG A 367 -1.02 -9.40 -18.45
N GLN A 368 -2.29 -9.78 -18.65
CA GLN A 368 -2.74 -11.14 -18.96
C GLN A 368 -2.07 -11.68 -20.23
N LYS A 369 -1.92 -10.86 -21.28
CA LYS A 369 -1.19 -11.23 -22.52
C LYS A 369 0.31 -11.39 -22.27
N THR A 370 0.95 -10.45 -21.56
CA THR A 370 2.40 -10.37 -21.36
C THR A 370 2.98 -11.49 -20.50
N ILE A 371 2.22 -12.00 -19.53
CA ILE A 371 2.63 -13.17 -18.73
C ILE A 371 2.93 -14.34 -19.67
N LYS A 372 4.17 -14.86 -19.60
CA LYS A 372 4.61 -15.96 -20.47
C LYS A 372 3.83 -17.22 -20.12
N THR A 373 3.32 -17.92 -21.14
CA THR A 373 2.60 -19.18 -20.96
C THR A 373 3.46 -20.19 -20.21
N ALA A 374 2.85 -20.97 -19.31
CA ALA A 374 3.48 -22.08 -18.61
C ALA A 374 4.24 -23.00 -19.59
N HIS A 375 5.35 -23.58 -19.12
CA HIS A 375 6.06 -24.57 -19.92
C HIS A 375 5.16 -25.80 -20.12
N ALA A 376 5.28 -26.51 -21.25
CA ALA A 376 4.29 -27.49 -21.68
C ALA A 376 4.04 -28.66 -20.69
N LYS A 377 4.94 -28.86 -19.72
CA LYS A 377 4.81 -29.83 -18.65
C LYS A 377 4.40 -29.25 -17.28
N THR A 378 4.61 -27.96 -17.05
CA THR A 378 4.46 -27.33 -15.73
C THR A 378 3.01 -26.94 -15.44
N CYS A 379 2.71 -26.59 -14.18
CA CYS A 379 1.42 -26.09 -13.67
C CYS A 379 0.26 -27.11 -13.69
N ARG A 380 0.41 -28.23 -14.41
CA ARG A 380 -0.57 -29.32 -14.53
C ARG A 380 -0.99 -29.98 -13.21
N TRP A 381 -0.23 -29.78 -12.14
CA TRP A 381 -0.54 -30.31 -10.82
C TRP A 381 -1.72 -29.58 -10.15
N LEU A 382 -2.00 -28.32 -10.52
CA LEU A 382 -3.15 -27.56 -10.00
C LEU A 382 -4.47 -28.27 -10.33
N LEU A 383 -4.60 -28.83 -11.53
CA LEU A 383 -5.78 -29.60 -11.96
C LEU A 383 -5.92 -30.96 -11.23
N LYS A 384 -5.10 -31.19 -10.19
CA LYS A 384 -5.09 -32.38 -9.33
C LYS A 384 -4.98 -32.03 -7.83
N SER A 385 -4.80 -30.77 -7.45
CA SER A 385 -4.74 -30.39 -6.04
C SER A 385 -6.15 -30.37 -5.45
N GLU A 386 -6.29 -30.95 -4.26
CA GLU A 386 -7.56 -31.08 -3.54
C GLU A 386 -8.31 -29.74 -3.45
N GLN A 387 -7.63 -28.65 -3.10
CA GLN A 387 -8.25 -27.33 -2.95
C GLN A 387 -8.79 -26.74 -4.26
N TYR A 388 -8.24 -27.14 -5.41
CA TYR A 388 -8.72 -26.67 -6.72
C TYR A 388 -9.88 -27.53 -7.24
N LEU A 389 -9.86 -28.83 -6.97
CA LEU A 389 -10.96 -29.75 -7.29
C LEU A 389 -12.18 -29.46 -6.40
N ASP A 390 -11.96 -29.23 -5.10
CA ASP A 390 -13.01 -28.89 -4.13
C ASP A 390 -13.65 -27.53 -4.41
N TRP A 391 -12.87 -26.54 -4.86
CA TRP A 391 -13.39 -25.23 -5.29
C TRP A 391 -14.32 -25.31 -6.51
N LEU A 392 -14.06 -26.25 -7.41
CA LEU A 392 -14.88 -26.50 -8.61
C LEU A 392 -16.12 -27.36 -8.32
N ASP A 393 -16.12 -28.12 -7.22
CA ASP A 393 -17.24 -28.96 -6.81
C ASP A 393 -18.40 -28.13 -6.24
N ILE A 394 -19.40 -27.86 -7.07
CA ILE A 394 -20.61 -27.12 -6.68
C ILE A 394 -21.37 -27.75 -5.50
N THR A 395 -21.12 -29.01 -5.14
CA THR A 395 -21.72 -29.66 -3.95
C THR A 395 -21.00 -29.31 -2.64
N LYS A 396 -19.92 -28.51 -2.72
CA LYS A 396 -19.14 -27.97 -1.59
C LYS A 396 -19.25 -26.44 -1.48
N LEU A 397 -20.06 -25.80 -2.33
CA LEU A 397 -20.21 -24.33 -2.39
C LEU A 397 -20.63 -23.74 -1.02
N ASP A 398 -21.39 -24.50 -0.23
CA ASP A 398 -21.80 -24.21 1.16
C ASP A 398 -20.63 -24.11 2.15
N LYS A 399 -19.46 -24.66 1.84
CA LYS A 399 -18.28 -24.72 2.73
C LYS A 399 -17.23 -23.66 2.41
N HIS A 400 -17.21 -23.19 1.17
CA HIS A 400 -16.19 -22.25 0.69
C HIS A 400 -16.75 -21.02 -0.02
N HIS A 401 -18.08 -20.89 -0.13
CA HIS A 401 -18.80 -19.71 -0.67
C HIS A 401 -18.28 -19.25 -2.04
N GLY A 402 -17.82 -20.19 -2.87
CA GLY A 402 -17.21 -19.91 -4.18
C GLY A 402 -15.76 -19.44 -4.16
N PHE A 403 -15.10 -19.29 -3.00
CA PHE A 403 -13.74 -18.75 -2.87
C PHE A 403 -12.60 -19.79 -2.95
N LEU A 404 -11.54 -19.41 -3.68
CA LEU A 404 -10.20 -19.99 -3.59
C LEU A 404 -9.15 -18.87 -3.57
N TRP A 405 -8.16 -18.95 -2.67
CA TRP A 405 -7.05 -18.00 -2.61
C TRP A 405 -5.70 -18.71 -2.77
N ILE A 406 -5.04 -18.43 -3.89
CA ILE A 406 -3.70 -18.91 -4.21
C ILE A 406 -2.65 -17.92 -3.66
N LYS A 407 -1.86 -18.34 -2.67
CA LYS A 407 -0.85 -17.50 -1.99
C LYS A 407 0.57 -18.01 -2.25
N GLY A 408 1.55 -17.11 -2.14
CA GLY A 408 2.97 -17.45 -2.22
C GLY A 408 3.87 -16.23 -2.36
N ASN A 409 5.18 -16.42 -2.24
CA ASN A 409 6.18 -15.36 -2.26
C ASN A 409 6.32 -14.65 -3.62
N ALA A 410 7.18 -13.63 -3.66
CA ALA A 410 7.47 -12.89 -4.88
C ALA A 410 8.32 -13.75 -5.84
N GLY A 411 7.91 -13.83 -7.12
CA GLY A 411 8.68 -14.54 -8.15
C GLY A 411 8.50 -16.06 -8.18
N THR A 412 7.60 -16.65 -7.38
CA THR A 412 7.31 -18.10 -7.40
C THR A 412 6.40 -18.54 -8.54
N GLY A 413 5.85 -17.62 -9.34
CA GLY A 413 5.14 -17.95 -10.58
C GLY A 413 3.62 -17.98 -10.51
N LYS A 414 3.00 -17.46 -9.43
CA LYS A 414 1.53 -17.33 -9.29
C LYS A 414 0.82 -16.85 -10.57
N SER A 415 1.27 -15.76 -11.19
CA SER A 415 0.68 -15.24 -12.44
C SER A 415 0.72 -16.24 -13.60
N THR A 416 1.77 -17.04 -13.69
CA THR A 416 1.91 -18.13 -14.68
C THR A 416 0.91 -19.25 -14.39
N LEU A 417 0.68 -19.57 -13.12
CA LEU A 417 -0.28 -20.56 -12.64
C LEU A 417 -1.73 -20.09 -12.88
N MET A 418 -2.05 -18.83 -12.58
CA MET A 418 -3.34 -18.20 -12.87
C MET A 418 -3.62 -18.13 -14.37
N LYS A 419 -2.63 -17.75 -15.19
CA LYS A 419 -2.75 -17.79 -16.65
C LYS A 419 -2.92 -19.23 -17.18
N PHE A 420 -2.29 -20.21 -16.55
CA PHE A 420 -2.52 -21.62 -16.87
C PHE A 420 -3.95 -22.05 -16.55
N ALA A 421 -4.47 -21.74 -15.35
CA ALA A 421 -5.84 -22.03 -14.94
C ALA A 421 -6.87 -21.38 -15.89
N LEU A 422 -6.67 -20.10 -16.24
CA LEU A 422 -7.51 -19.37 -17.20
C LEU A 422 -7.54 -20.05 -18.58
N VAL A 423 -6.39 -20.50 -19.07
CA VAL A 423 -6.21 -21.14 -20.37
C VAL A 423 -6.65 -22.61 -20.37
N ASP A 424 -6.85 -23.22 -19.20
CA ASP A 424 -7.54 -24.52 -19.08
C ASP A 424 -9.05 -24.35 -19.03
N ALA A 425 -9.56 -23.48 -18.14
CA ALA A 425 -10.99 -23.19 -17.98
C ALA A 425 -11.68 -22.86 -19.32
N HIS A 426 -11.07 -21.99 -20.15
CA HIS A 426 -11.57 -21.66 -21.50
C HIS A 426 -11.66 -22.85 -22.48
N LYS A 427 -11.03 -24.00 -22.18
CA LYS A 427 -11.07 -25.22 -22.99
C LYS A 427 -11.99 -26.29 -22.40
N THR A 428 -12.02 -26.40 -21.08
CA THR A 428 -12.71 -27.46 -20.33
C THR A 428 -14.12 -27.05 -19.91
N MET A 429 -14.31 -25.81 -19.44
CA MET A 429 -15.55 -25.29 -18.85
C MET A 429 -16.40 -24.53 -19.90
N LYS A 430 -16.74 -25.17 -21.02
CA LYS A 430 -17.40 -24.52 -22.17
C LYS A 430 -18.84 -24.03 -21.93
N ASP A 431 -19.44 -24.48 -20.84
CA ASP A 431 -20.75 -24.12 -20.31
C ASP A 431 -20.67 -23.01 -19.24
N HIS A 432 -19.46 -22.54 -18.89
CA HIS A 432 -19.22 -21.50 -17.89
C HIS A 432 -18.77 -20.18 -18.53
N ILE A 433 -19.20 -19.07 -17.93
CA ILE A 433 -18.71 -17.72 -18.27
C ILE A 433 -17.40 -17.52 -17.50
N ILE A 434 -16.29 -17.36 -18.22
CA ILE A 434 -14.96 -17.19 -17.62
C ILE A 434 -14.57 -15.72 -17.64
N LEU A 435 -14.56 -15.08 -16.47
CA LEU A 435 -14.12 -13.69 -16.28
C LEU A 435 -12.68 -13.67 -15.75
N SER A 436 -11.89 -12.65 -16.10
CA SER A 436 -10.58 -12.48 -15.47
C SER A 436 -10.07 -11.04 -15.37
N PHE A 437 -9.23 -10.79 -14.37
CA PHE A 437 -8.43 -9.58 -14.25
C PHE A 437 -7.03 -9.91 -13.72
N PHE A 438 -6.02 -9.17 -14.16
CA PHE A 438 -4.63 -9.38 -13.77
C PHE A 438 -4.03 -8.01 -13.43
N PHE A 439 -3.81 -7.74 -12.15
CA PHE A 439 -3.25 -6.47 -11.69
C PHE A 439 -1.80 -6.28 -12.17
N ASN A 440 -1.38 -5.03 -12.40
CA ASN A 440 -0.04 -4.69 -12.86
C ASN A 440 0.50 -3.45 -12.14
N ALA A 441 1.29 -3.63 -11.08
CA ALA A 441 1.93 -2.53 -10.32
C ALA A 441 2.87 -1.64 -11.19
N ARG A 442 3.23 -2.10 -12.39
CA ARG A 442 4.08 -1.41 -13.38
C ARG A 442 3.27 -0.76 -14.51
N GLY A 443 1.95 -0.93 -14.51
CA GLY A 443 1.03 -0.42 -15.52
C GLY A 443 0.54 1.00 -15.25
N GLU A 444 -0.45 1.43 -16.01
CA GLU A 444 -1.17 2.69 -15.73
C GLU A 444 -2.23 2.52 -14.62
N GLU A 445 -2.83 3.61 -14.13
CA GLU A 445 -3.66 3.63 -12.91
C GLU A 445 -4.82 2.62 -12.93
N MET A 446 -5.40 2.39 -14.12
CA MET A 446 -6.47 1.42 -14.33
C MET A 446 -6.01 -0.04 -14.27
N GLU A 447 -4.72 -0.35 -14.47
CA GLU A 447 -4.19 -1.72 -14.35
C GLU A 447 -3.89 -2.11 -12.89
N LYS A 448 -3.85 -1.15 -11.95
CA LYS A 448 -3.45 -1.35 -10.54
C LYS A 448 -4.49 -0.91 -9.51
N SER A 449 -5.73 -0.66 -9.93
CA SER A 449 -6.82 -0.20 -9.07
C SER A 449 -8.07 -1.08 -9.20
N THR A 450 -8.88 -1.16 -8.14
CA THR A 450 -10.11 -1.97 -8.16
C THR A 450 -11.17 -1.43 -9.11
N ILE A 451 -11.19 -0.12 -9.39
CA ILE A 451 -12.07 0.49 -10.41
C ILE A 451 -11.83 -0.15 -11.79
N GLY A 452 -10.56 -0.35 -12.18
CA GLY A 452 -10.21 -1.03 -13.43
C GLY A 452 -10.59 -2.51 -13.44
N ALA A 453 -10.41 -3.20 -12.31
CA ALA A 453 -10.85 -4.58 -12.15
C ALA A 453 -12.38 -4.71 -12.29
N TYR A 454 -13.17 -3.91 -11.56
CA TYR A 454 -14.63 -3.94 -11.64
C TYR A 454 -15.15 -3.56 -13.02
N ARG A 455 -14.61 -2.52 -13.66
CA ARG A 455 -14.93 -2.17 -15.07
C ARG A 455 -14.67 -3.34 -16.01
N SER A 456 -13.52 -4.00 -15.88
CA SER A 456 -13.14 -5.14 -16.72
C SER A 456 -14.05 -6.36 -16.53
N LEU A 457 -14.38 -6.70 -15.28
CA LEU A 457 -15.22 -7.85 -14.94
C LEU A 457 -16.68 -7.62 -15.34
N LEU A 458 -17.23 -6.43 -15.08
CA LEU A 458 -18.58 -6.03 -15.50
C LEU A 458 -18.69 -6.02 -17.03
N MET A 459 -17.74 -5.39 -17.73
CA MET A 459 -17.72 -5.37 -19.21
C MET A 459 -17.66 -6.79 -19.78
N GLN A 460 -16.76 -7.66 -19.29
CA GLN A 460 -16.69 -9.05 -19.73
C GLN A 460 -18.01 -9.79 -19.52
N LEU A 461 -18.68 -9.59 -18.38
CA LEU A 461 -19.95 -10.26 -18.07
C LEU A 461 -21.10 -9.76 -18.98
N LEU A 462 -21.19 -8.45 -19.19
CA LEU A 462 -22.20 -7.81 -20.03
C LEU A 462 -21.99 -8.04 -21.55
N GLU A 463 -20.76 -8.30 -21.99
CA GLU A 463 -20.46 -8.74 -23.36
C GLU A 463 -20.80 -10.22 -23.57
N HIS A 464 -20.58 -11.10 -22.58
CA HIS A 464 -20.95 -12.52 -22.66
C HIS A 464 -22.46 -12.77 -22.53
N VAL A 465 -23.17 -11.97 -21.74
CA VAL A 465 -24.61 -12.16 -21.49
C VAL A 465 -25.38 -10.85 -21.73
N PRO A 466 -25.68 -10.48 -22.99
CA PRO A 466 -26.23 -9.17 -23.34
C PRO A 466 -27.57 -8.82 -22.68
N VAL A 467 -28.36 -9.80 -22.20
CA VAL A 467 -29.61 -9.51 -21.48
C VAL A 467 -29.36 -8.79 -20.14
N LEU A 468 -28.19 -8.99 -19.52
CA LEU A 468 -27.78 -8.34 -18.28
C LEU A 468 -27.47 -6.85 -18.48
N GLN A 469 -27.38 -6.34 -19.71
CA GLN A 469 -27.18 -4.91 -19.97
C GLN A 469 -28.39 -4.05 -19.51
N ASN A 470 -29.48 -4.68 -19.09
CA ASN A 470 -30.59 -4.03 -18.39
C ASN A 470 -30.19 -3.43 -17.03
N VAL A 471 -29.09 -3.84 -16.39
CA VAL A 471 -28.63 -3.22 -15.13
C VAL A 471 -28.35 -1.73 -15.29
N PHE A 472 -27.95 -1.28 -16.49
CA PHE A 472 -27.78 0.14 -16.80
C PHE A 472 -29.08 0.95 -16.74
N ASP A 473 -30.27 0.34 -16.80
CA ASP A 473 -31.54 1.06 -16.64
C ASP A 473 -31.66 1.69 -15.24
N SER A 474 -30.92 1.17 -14.24
CA SER A 474 -30.79 1.80 -12.93
C SER A 474 -30.20 3.22 -13.01
N LEU A 475 -29.30 3.47 -13.98
CA LEU A 475 -28.64 4.77 -14.21
C LEU A 475 -29.51 5.77 -15.00
N SER A 476 -30.73 5.39 -15.40
CA SER A 476 -31.62 6.23 -16.23
C SER A 476 -31.90 7.63 -15.66
N PHE A 477 -31.76 7.83 -14.35
CA PHE A 477 -31.92 9.14 -13.71
C PHE A 477 -30.70 10.08 -13.84
N LEU A 478 -29.52 9.55 -14.18
CA LEU A 478 -28.28 10.33 -14.45
C LEU A 478 -28.18 10.79 -15.91
N LEU A 479 -28.96 10.17 -16.80
CA LEU A 479 -28.90 10.34 -18.25
C LEU A 479 -29.80 11.42 -18.92
N PRO A 480 -30.53 12.34 -18.24
CA PRO A 480 -31.37 13.37 -18.91
C PRO A 480 -30.67 14.28 -19.94
N SER A 481 -29.34 14.31 -19.98
CA SER A 481 -28.54 15.19 -20.85
C SER A 481 -28.00 14.51 -22.12
N PHE A 482 -28.20 13.21 -22.31
CA PHE A 482 -27.55 12.48 -23.41
C PHE A 482 -28.22 12.69 -24.77
N SER A 483 -27.45 13.26 -25.69
CA SER A 483 -27.69 13.18 -27.13
C SER A 483 -26.98 11.94 -27.71
N ALA A 484 -27.36 11.50 -28.90
CA ALA A 484 -26.66 10.40 -29.58
C ALA A 484 -25.20 10.75 -30.00
N ASP A 485 -24.86 12.05 -30.01
CA ASP A 485 -23.55 12.56 -30.44
C ASP A 485 -22.58 12.87 -29.26
N SER A 486 -22.95 12.57 -28.01
CA SER A 486 -22.14 12.90 -26.82
C SER A 486 -21.45 11.68 -26.21
N GLU A 487 -20.12 11.76 -26.06
CA GLU A 487 -19.29 10.78 -25.32
C GLU A 487 -19.64 10.77 -23.82
N TRP A 488 -19.37 9.65 -23.13
CA TRP A 488 -19.54 9.53 -21.68
C TRP A 488 -18.34 10.16 -20.95
N ASP A 489 -18.49 11.45 -20.62
CA ASP A 489 -17.48 12.34 -20.00
C ASP A 489 -17.53 12.32 -18.44
N THR A 490 -18.16 11.29 -17.84
CA THR A 490 -18.29 11.13 -16.38
C THR A 490 -17.40 9.98 -15.90
N GLU A 491 -16.61 10.17 -14.86
CA GLU A 491 -15.80 9.08 -14.31
C GLU A 491 -16.66 8.04 -13.57
N TRP A 492 -16.31 6.76 -13.72
CA TRP A 492 -16.98 5.65 -13.03
C TRP A 492 -16.46 5.51 -11.59
N ASP A 493 -17.33 5.65 -10.60
CA ASP A 493 -17.01 5.39 -9.20
C ASP A 493 -17.14 3.90 -8.80
N THR A 494 -16.49 3.53 -7.70
CA THR A 494 -16.43 2.14 -7.21
C THR A 494 -17.80 1.57 -6.81
N GLU A 495 -18.67 2.37 -6.17
CA GLU A 495 -19.94 1.87 -5.62
C GLU A 495 -20.99 1.65 -6.72
N SER A 496 -21.03 2.52 -7.73
CA SER A 496 -21.82 2.30 -8.95
C SER A 496 -21.38 1.01 -9.66
N LEU A 497 -20.08 0.78 -9.80
CA LEU A 497 -19.54 -0.42 -10.45
C LEU A 497 -19.86 -1.71 -9.66
N LYS A 498 -19.68 -1.70 -8.33
CA LYS A 498 -20.10 -2.81 -7.45
C LYS A 498 -21.59 -3.11 -7.59
N THR A 499 -22.42 -2.07 -7.53
CA THR A 499 -23.89 -2.18 -7.60
C THR A 499 -24.34 -2.82 -8.92
N LEU A 500 -23.77 -2.41 -10.05
CA LEU A 500 -24.08 -2.97 -11.36
C LEU A 500 -23.57 -4.41 -11.50
N LEU A 501 -22.41 -4.74 -10.94
CA LEU A 501 -21.86 -6.09 -10.95
C LEU A 501 -22.66 -7.05 -10.07
N GLU A 502 -23.07 -6.62 -8.87
CA GLU A 502 -23.98 -7.40 -8.01
C GLU A 502 -25.32 -7.64 -8.70
N GLN A 503 -25.95 -6.60 -9.29
CA GLN A 503 -27.19 -6.76 -10.05
C GLN A 503 -27.02 -7.69 -11.26
N ALA A 504 -25.88 -7.65 -11.96
CA ALA A 504 -25.61 -8.55 -13.07
C ALA A 504 -25.49 -10.01 -12.59
N ILE A 505 -24.82 -10.24 -11.45
CA ILE A 505 -24.68 -11.57 -10.84
C ILE A 505 -26.03 -12.11 -10.33
N GLN A 506 -26.86 -11.27 -9.70
CA GLN A 506 -28.22 -11.65 -9.26
C GLN A 506 -29.12 -12.09 -10.43
N ASN A 507 -28.90 -11.54 -11.63
CA ASN A 507 -29.71 -11.82 -12.82
C ASN A 507 -29.17 -12.96 -13.72
N LEU A 508 -28.15 -13.71 -13.28
CA LEU A 508 -27.54 -14.83 -14.04
C LEU A 508 -28.48 -16.01 -14.31
N GLY A 509 -29.41 -16.28 -13.38
CA GLY A 509 -30.11 -17.57 -13.34
C GLY A 509 -29.12 -18.74 -13.15
N ASP A 510 -29.33 -19.83 -13.88
CA ASP A 510 -28.52 -21.05 -13.78
C ASP A 510 -27.12 -20.96 -14.43
N LEU A 511 -26.78 -19.85 -15.09
CA LEU A 511 -25.53 -19.66 -15.82
C LEU A 511 -24.32 -19.58 -14.86
N PRO A 512 -23.37 -20.52 -14.91
CA PRO A 512 -22.25 -20.53 -13.98
C PRO A 512 -21.14 -19.57 -14.40
N VAL A 513 -20.57 -18.86 -13.42
CA VAL A 513 -19.53 -17.84 -13.60
C VAL A 513 -18.29 -18.22 -12.80
N VAL A 514 -17.13 -18.25 -13.46
CA VAL A 514 -15.82 -18.44 -12.83
C VAL A 514 -14.97 -17.20 -13.06
N CYS A 515 -14.54 -16.56 -11.98
CA CYS A 515 -13.74 -15.34 -11.99
C CYS A 515 -12.29 -15.61 -11.53
N LEU A 516 -11.29 -15.15 -12.29
CA LEU A 516 -9.86 -15.34 -12.00
C LEU A 516 -9.14 -13.98 -11.86
N ILE A 517 -8.75 -13.64 -10.62
CA ILE A 517 -8.17 -12.33 -10.27
C ILE A 517 -6.72 -12.52 -9.79
N ASP A 518 -5.74 -12.17 -10.62
CA ASP A 518 -4.30 -12.38 -10.34
C ASP A 518 -3.59 -11.14 -9.77
N ALA A 519 -2.61 -11.39 -8.90
CA ALA A 519 -1.70 -10.42 -8.32
C ALA A 519 -2.39 -9.29 -7.52
N LEU A 520 -3.39 -9.66 -6.71
CA LEU A 520 -4.18 -8.74 -5.89
C LEU A 520 -3.31 -7.84 -4.98
N ASP A 521 -2.12 -8.27 -4.57
CA ASP A 521 -1.13 -7.47 -3.82
C ASP A 521 -0.42 -6.36 -4.63
N GLU A 522 -0.70 -6.24 -5.93
CA GLU A 522 -0.23 -5.14 -6.79
C GLU A 522 -1.17 -3.91 -6.77
N CYS A 523 -2.14 -3.88 -5.83
CA CYS A 523 -3.13 -2.83 -5.58
C CYS A 523 -2.94 -2.20 -4.17
N GLU A 524 -3.56 -1.04 -3.91
CA GLU A 524 -3.54 -0.39 -2.57
C GLU A 524 -4.35 -1.20 -1.53
N GLU A 525 -3.82 -1.34 -0.31
CA GLU A 525 -4.35 -2.29 0.69
C GLU A 525 -5.81 -2.05 1.09
N GLU A 526 -6.23 -0.78 1.18
CA GLU A 526 -7.62 -0.41 1.46
C GLU A 526 -8.57 -0.90 0.35
N GLN A 527 -8.18 -0.72 -0.92
CA GLN A 527 -8.94 -1.20 -2.06
C GLN A 527 -9.00 -2.74 -2.11
N ILE A 528 -7.93 -3.43 -1.70
CA ILE A 528 -7.93 -4.89 -1.61
C ILE A 528 -8.94 -5.38 -0.55
N ARG A 529 -8.93 -4.77 0.64
CA ARG A 529 -9.83 -5.14 1.75
C ARG A 529 -11.30 -4.90 1.38
N ASP A 530 -11.58 -3.78 0.72
CA ASP A 530 -12.89 -3.46 0.14
C ASP A 530 -13.35 -4.49 -0.91
N MET A 531 -12.45 -4.88 -1.82
CA MET A 531 -12.76 -5.88 -2.84
C MET A 531 -13.05 -7.26 -2.26
N ILE A 532 -12.29 -7.72 -1.27
CA ILE A 532 -12.55 -9.00 -0.60
C ILE A 532 -13.92 -8.97 0.09
N GLN A 533 -14.26 -7.89 0.82
CA GLN A 533 -15.58 -7.75 1.46
C GLN A 533 -16.74 -7.77 0.45
N PHE A 534 -16.58 -7.09 -0.70
CA PHE A 534 -17.57 -7.15 -1.77
C PHE A 534 -17.76 -8.58 -2.29
N PHE A 535 -16.68 -9.31 -2.60
CA PHE A 535 -16.80 -10.67 -3.09
C PHE A 535 -17.29 -11.65 -2.01
N GLU A 536 -17.00 -11.44 -0.72
CA GLU A 536 -17.56 -12.25 0.38
C GLU A 536 -19.09 -12.12 0.42
N HIS A 537 -19.62 -10.89 0.32
CA HIS A 537 -21.06 -10.63 0.16
C HIS A 537 -21.63 -11.32 -1.09
N ILE A 538 -20.94 -11.27 -2.23
CA ILE A 538 -21.34 -12.03 -3.44
C ILE A 538 -21.36 -13.55 -3.19
N GLY A 539 -20.42 -14.09 -2.41
CA GLY A 539 -20.39 -15.51 -2.03
C GLY A 539 -21.58 -15.93 -1.16
N ASP A 540 -21.87 -15.15 -0.11
CA ASP A 540 -23.04 -15.34 0.76
C ASP A 540 -24.36 -15.23 -0.03
N LEU A 541 -24.45 -14.23 -0.92
CA LEU A 541 -25.57 -14.02 -1.83
C LEU A 541 -25.73 -15.19 -2.82
N ALA A 542 -24.63 -15.74 -3.33
CA ALA A 542 -24.63 -16.87 -4.25
C ALA A 542 -25.14 -18.14 -3.58
N VAL A 543 -24.62 -18.49 -2.39
CA VAL A 543 -25.10 -19.62 -1.58
C VAL A 543 -26.58 -19.44 -1.21
N SER A 544 -27.00 -18.23 -0.83
CA SER A 544 -28.37 -17.94 -0.40
C SER A 544 -29.42 -18.05 -1.52
N ASN A 545 -29.03 -17.82 -2.77
CA ASN A 545 -29.94 -17.80 -3.93
C ASN A 545 -29.69 -18.96 -4.93
N GLY A 546 -28.71 -19.84 -4.66
CA GLY A 546 -28.33 -20.94 -5.56
C GLY A 546 -27.56 -20.51 -6.82
N ILE A 547 -26.99 -19.30 -6.84
CA ILE A 547 -26.25 -18.78 -7.99
C ILE A 547 -24.90 -19.51 -8.08
N ARG A 548 -24.56 -20.03 -9.26
CA ARG A 548 -23.30 -20.74 -9.49
C ARG A 548 -22.13 -19.77 -9.75
N PHE A 549 -21.73 -19.03 -8.72
CA PHE A 549 -20.61 -18.09 -8.77
C PHE A 549 -19.37 -18.62 -8.03
N GLN A 550 -18.21 -18.59 -8.68
CA GLN A 550 -16.91 -19.00 -8.14
C GLN A 550 -15.84 -17.94 -8.46
N VAL A 551 -14.99 -17.61 -7.49
CA VAL A 551 -13.87 -16.66 -7.64
C VAL A 551 -12.57 -17.23 -7.07
N CYS A 552 -11.49 -17.09 -7.84
CA CYS A 552 -10.14 -17.47 -7.45
C CYS A 552 -9.21 -16.24 -7.48
N PHE A 553 -8.61 -15.93 -6.34
CA PHE A 553 -7.64 -14.85 -6.15
C PHE A 553 -6.21 -15.37 -6.13
N SER A 554 -5.25 -14.53 -6.54
CA SER A 554 -3.81 -14.77 -6.36
C SER A 554 -3.13 -13.58 -5.69
N SER A 555 -2.29 -13.82 -4.66
CA SER A 555 -1.53 -12.75 -4.00
C SER A 555 -0.23 -13.22 -3.32
N ARG A 556 0.59 -12.26 -2.89
CA ARG A 556 1.60 -12.46 -1.83
C ARG A 556 0.94 -12.73 -0.47
N HIS A 557 1.73 -13.20 0.49
CA HIS A 557 1.31 -13.36 1.89
C HIS A 557 1.03 -12.02 2.61
N TYR A 558 1.43 -10.90 2.00
CA TYR A 558 1.07 -9.54 2.39
C TYR A 558 0.24 -8.91 1.27
N PRO A 559 -0.81 -8.11 1.56
CA PRO A 559 -1.34 -7.79 2.89
C PRO A 559 -1.98 -9.01 3.57
N TYR A 560 -1.91 -9.07 4.90
CA TYR A 560 -2.60 -10.14 5.64
C TYR A 560 -4.09 -9.83 5.72
N ILE A 561 -4.89 -10.67 5.07
CA ILE A 561 -6.35 -10.59 5.01
C ILE A 561 -6.90 -11.97 5.34
N THR A 562 -7.76 -12.00 6.36
CA THR A 562 -8.60 -13.15 6.70
C THR A 562 -9.82 -13.15 5.79
N ILE A 563 -10.20 -14.33 5.28
CA ILE A 563 -11.51 -14.57 4.66
C ILE A 563 -12.37 -15.38 5.62
N SER A 564 -13.68 -15.16 5.57
CA SER A 564 -14.65 -15.83 6.45
C SER A 564 -14.91 -17.26 5.99
N ASN A 565 -15.09 -17.45 4.68
CA ASN A 565 -15.29 -18.74 4.01
C ASN A 565 -14.41 -18.80 2.75
N GLY A 566 -13.78 -19.95 2.47
CA GLY A 566 -12.95 -20.13 1.28
C GLY A 566 -11.80 -21.11 1.48
N LEU A 567 -11.22 -21.57 0.36
CA LEU A 567 -10.07 -22.48 0.36
C LEU A 567 -8.76 -21.70 0.15
N GLU A 568 -7.66 -22.12 0.78
CA GLU A 568 -6.33 -21.52 0.60
C GLU A 568 -5.32 -22.54 0.03
N LEU A 569 -4.55 -22.14 -0.98
CA LEU A 569 -3.47 -22.93 -1.58
C LEU A 569 -2.17 -22.12 -1.58
N VAL A 570 -1.19 -22.55 -0.78
CA VAL A 570 0.15 -21.93 -0.71
C VAL A 570 1.13 -22.67 -1.64
N LEU A 571 1.69 -21.99 -2.64
CA LEU A 571 2.55 -22.58 -3.68
C LEU A 571 3.78 -23.31 -3.13
N GLU A 572 4.45 -22.71 -2.14
CA GLU A 572 5.69 -23.21 -1.55
C GLU A 572 5.51 -24.58 -0.86
N ARG A 573 4.27 -24.90 -0.47
CA ARG A 573 3.92 -26.16 0.20
C ARG A 573 3.50 -27.26 -0.79
N GLN A 574 3.51 -27.00 -2.09
CA GLN A 574 3.06 -27.96 -3.12
C GLN A 574 4.26 -28.69 -3.74
N GLU A 575 4.31 -30.02 -3.63
CA GLU A 575 5.34 -30.84 -4.30
C GLU A 575 5.36 -30.61 -5.82
N GLY A 576 4.18 -30.39 -6.41
CA GLY A 576 4.03 -30.08 -7.84
C GLY A 576 4.75 -28.79 -8.28
N HIS A 577 4.85 -27.78 -7.41
CA HIS A 577 5.61 -26.55 -7.68
C HIS A 577 7.12 -26.83 -7.70
N SER A 578 7.62 -27.65 -6.77
CA SER A 578 9.01 -28.12 -6.78
C SER A 578 9.34 -28.97 -8.02
N GLN A 579 8.39 -29.78 -8.49
CA GLN A 579 8.53 -30.53 -9.75
C GLN A 579 8.49 -29.63 -10.99
N ASP A 580 7.65 -28.59 -11.00
CA ASP A 580 7.61 -27.61 -12.10
C ASP A 580 8.97 -26.94 -12.33
N ILE A 581 9.70 -26.64 -11.25
CA ILE A 581 11.06 -26.11 -11.30
C ILE A 581 12.02 -27.12 -11.94
N ALA A 582 12.01 -28.39 -11.51
CA ALA A 582 12.83 -29.44 -12.10
C ALA A 582 12.57 -29.62 -13.61
N ASP A 583 11.29 -29.69 -14.00
CA ASP A 583 10.86 -29.86 -15.38
C ASP A 583 11.19 -28.65 -16.27
N TYR A 584 11.24 -27.44 -15.70
CA TYR A 584 11.75 -26.25 -16.38
C TYR A 584 13.27 -26.33 -16.56
N ILE A 585 14.02 -26.74 -15.53
CA ILE A 585 15.50 -26.81 -15.56
C ILE A 585 15.99 -27.84 -16.60
N GLU A 586 15.45 -29.07 -16.61
CA GLU A 586 15.82 -30.09 -17.62
C GLU A 586 15.43 -29.65 -19.04
N ALA A 587 14.34 -28.91 -19.22
CA ALA A 587 13.88 -28.44 -20.53
C ALA A 587 14.56 -27.15 -21.05
N LYS A 588 15.16 -26.34 -20.17
CA LYS A 588 15.70 -25.00 -20.54
C LYS A 588 17.20 -24.85 -20.35
N LEU A 589 17.87 -25.66 -19.52
CA LEU A 589 19.31 -25.61 -19.33
C LEU A 589 20.04 -26.48 -20.37
N LYS A 590 20.63 -25.85 -21.39
CA LYS A 590 21.14 -26.48 -22.64
C LYS A 590 22.52 -27.15 -22.50
N ILE A 591 22.82 -27.76 -21.36
CA ILE A 591 24.17 -28.27 -21.02
C ILE A 591 24.35 -29.78 -21.27
N GLY A 592 23.46 -30.39 -22.07
CA GLY A 592 23.47 -31.82 -22.36
C GLY A 592 22.98 -32.70 -21.19
N LYS A 593 23.41 -33.98 -21.19
CA LYS A 593 22.96 -35.03 -20.25
C LYS A 593 24.12 -35.78 -19.56
N SER A 594 25.29 -35.17 -19.45
CA SER A 594 26.43 -35.76 -18.71
C SER A 594 26.16 -35.86 -17.21
N LYS A 595 26.96 -36.66 -16.48
CA LYS A 595 26.88 -36.74 -15.01
C LYS A 595 27.04 -35.36 -14.36
N THR A 596 27.98 -34.55 -14.87
CA THR A 596 28.20 -33.16 -14.42
C THR A 596 27.01 -32.25 -14.73
N ALA A 597 26.35 -32.43 -15.89
CA ALA A 597 25.14 -31.69 -16.22
C ALA A 597 24.00 -31.97 -15.21
N GLN A 598 23.79 -33.23 -14.83
CA GLN A 598 22.76 -33.58 -13.85
C GLN A 598 23.11 -33.10 -12.43
N GLN A 599 24.39 -33.08 -12.04
CA GLN A 599 24.83 -32.43 -10.79
C GLN A 599 24.51 -30.93 -10.78
N ILE A 600 24.80 -30.22 -11.88
CA ILE A 600 24.46 -28.79 -12.02
C ILE A 600 22.94 -28.55 -11.96
N ARG A 601 22.11 -29.46 -12.51
CA ARG A 601 20.65 -29.33 -12.41
C ARG A 601 20.13 -29.50 -10.98
N ALA A 602 20.62 -30.49 -10.25
CA ALA A 602 20.27 -30.70 -8.84
C ALA A 602 20.68 -29.51 -7.96
N GLU A 603 21.94 -29.05 -8.09
CA GLU A 603 22.47 -27.88 -7.36
C GLU A 603 21.67 -26.60 -7.67
N LEU A 604 21.18 -26.44 -8.90
CA LEU A 604 20.36 -25.27 -9.29
C LEU A 604 18.95 -25.37 -8.69
N GLN A 605 18.33 -26.55 -8.70
CA GLN A 605 17.01 -26.78 -8.11
C GLN A 605 17.03 -26.53 -6.60
N GLU A 606 18.02 -27.07 -5.89
CA GLU A 606 18.22 -26.87 -4.44
C GLU A 606 18.40 -25.38 -4.12
N LYS A 607 19.34 -24.72 -4.81
CA LYS A 607 19.73 -23.33 -4.56
C LYS A 607 18.67 -22.30 -4.95
N ALA A 608 17.64 -22.70 -5.69
CA ALA A 608 16.53 -21.84 -6.09
C ALA A 608 15.49 -21.60 -4.98
N SER A 609 15.42 -22.44 -3.95
CA SER A 609 14.51 -22.30 -2.80
C SER A 609 13.04 -21.97 -3.18
N GLY A 610 12.52 -22.60 -4.25
CA GLY A 610 11.15 -22.37 -4.74
C GLY A 610 10.94 -21.09 -5.59
N VAL A 611 11.95 -20.24 -5.74
CA VAL A 611 11.85 -18.94 -6.43
C VAL A 611 12.04 -19.09 -7.93
N PHE A 612 10.95 -19.32 -8.66
CA PHE A 612 10.95 -19.56 -10.12
C PHE A 612 11.65 -18.44 -10.93
N MET A 613 11.54 -17.18 -10.52
CA MET A 613 12.23 -16.04 -11.16
C MET A 613 13.76 -16.16 -11.08
N TRP A 614 14.30 -16.67 -9.96
CA TRP A 614 15.72 -16.95 -9.82
C TRP A 614 16.18 -18.03 -10.81
N VAL A 615 15.39 -19.11 -10.94
CA VAL A 615 15.64 -20.21 -11.90
C VAL A 615 15.71 -19.68 -13.34
N VAL A 616 14.76 -18.84 -13.75
CA VAL A 616 14.71 -18.26 -15.11
C VAL A 616 15.98 -17.45 -15.41
N LEU A 617 16.41 -16.60 -14.46
CA LEU A 617 17.60 -15.77 -14.61
C LEU A 617 18.90 -16.61 -14.63
N VAL A 618 19.05 -17.54 -13.69
CA VAL A 618 20.27 -18.37 -13.57
C VAL A 618 20.42 -19.35 -14.72
N VAL A 619 19.32 -19.95 -15.21
CA VAL A 619 19.34 -20.76 -16.44
C VAL A 619 19.74 -19.90 -17.65
N GLY A 620 19.31 -18.63 -17.72
CA GLY A 620 19.77 -17.68 -18.74
C GLY A 620 21.28 -17.40 -18.67
N ILE A 621 21.81 -17.14 -17.47
CA ILE A 621 23.24 -16.89 -17.23
C ILE A 621 24.10 -18.12 -17.59
N LEU A 622 23.70 -19.31 -17.16
CA LEU A 622 24.44 -20.54 -17.42
C LEU A 622 24.35 -20.98 -18.89
N ASN A 623 23.21 -20.78 -19.56
CA ASN A 623 23.11 -20.95 -21.01
C ASN A 623 24.07 -19.99 -21.73
N THR A 624 24.14 -18.72 -21.32
CA THR A 624 25.03 -17.73 -21.95
C THR A 624 26.51 -18.11 -21.84
N GLU A 625 26.97 -18.62 -20.69
CA GLU A 625 28.35 -19.10 -20.55
C GLU A 625 28.59 -20.46 -21.24
N SER A 626 27.54 -21.30 -21.39
CA SER A 626 27.58 -22.55 -22.17
C SER A 626 27.69 -22.29 -23.68
N ASP A 627 26.92 -21.33 -24.20
CA ASP A 627 26.96 -20.88 -25.60
C ASP A 627 28.31 -20.21 -25.94
N ARG A 628 29.03 -19.70 -24.93
CA ARG A 628 30.43 -19.24 -25.00
C ARG A 628 31.47 -20.38 -24.88
N GLY A 629 31.03 -21.64 -24.87
CA GLY A 629 31.89 -22.83 -24.79
C GLY A 629 32.46 -23.15 -23.41
N LYS A 630 32.14 -22.37 -22.36
CA LYS A 630 32.77 -22.46 -21.02
C LYS A 630 32.15 -23.55 -20.13
N ILE A 631 31.84 -24.72 -20.70
CA ILE A 631 31.07 -25.79 -20.04
C ILE A 631 31.73 -26.22 -18.72
N HIS A 632 33.06 -26.28 -18.66
CA HIS A 632 33.81 -26.70 -17.47
C HIS A 632 33.68 -25.75 -16.27
N THR A 633 33.43 -24.45 -16.48
CA THR A 633 33.29 -23.47 -15.38
C THR A 633 31.84 -23.26 -14.94
N LEU A 634 30.84 -23.90 -15.57
CA LEU A 634 29.42 -23.68 -15.25
C LEU A 634 29.08 -24.03 -13.79
N ARG A 635 29.66 -25.11 -13.24
CA ARG A 635 29.44 -25.49 -11.84
C ARG A 635 30.01 -24.46 -10.87
N GLN A 636 31.21 -23.93 -11.15
CA GLN A 636 31.80 -22.83 -10.38
C GLN A 636 30.93 -21.57 -10.49
N LYS A 637 30.46 -21.22 -11.70
CA LYS A 637 29.59 -20.05 -11.92
C LYS A 637 28.28 -20.16 -11.14
N LEU A 638 27.69 -21.36 -11.03
CA LEU A 638 26.53 -21.63 -10.18
C LEU A 638 26.85 -21.52 -8.68
N HIS A 639 28.06 -21.88 -8.24
CA HIS A 639 28.49 -21.67 -6.85
C HIS A 639 28.64 -20.18 -6.52
N GLU A 640 29.27 -19.41 -7.42
CA GLU A 640 29.48 -17.95 -7.28
C GLU A 640 28.17 -17.14 -7.24
N ILE A 641 27.14 -17.57 -7.98
CA ILE A 641 25.82 -16.92 -7.99
C ILE A 641 25.17 -17.01 -6.59
N PRO A 642 24.62 -15.93 -6.02
CA PRO A 642 23.88 -15.99 -4.76
C PRO A 642 22.53 -16.69 -4.92
N GLY A 643 22.10 -17.49 -3.93
CA GLY A 643 20.76 -18.10 -3.91
C GLY A 643 19.61 -17.13 -3.56
N ASP A 644 19.93 -15.94 -3.04
CA ASP A 644 18.97 -14.89 -2.78
C ASP A 644 18.71 -14.05 -4.04
N LEU A 645 17.44 -13.75 -4.33
CA LEU A 645 17.03 -13.03 -5.53
C LEU A 645 17.45 -11.56 -5.52
N HIS A 646 17.46 -10.89 -4.36
CA HIS A 646 17.89 -9.49 -4.26
C HIS A 646 19.40 -9.34 -4.48
N LYS A 647 20.22 -10.25 -3.93
CA LYS A 647 21.65 -10.35 -4.27
C LYS A 647 21.88 -10.70 -5.74
N LEU A 648 21.06 -11.57 -6.34
CA LEU A 648 21.15 -11.85 -7.78
C LEU A 648 20.89 -10.59 -8.63
N PHE A 649 19.88 -9.76 -8.30
CA PHE A 649 19.66 -8.50 -8.99
C PHE A 649 20.79 -7.49 -8.79
N HIS A 650 21.35 -7.39 -7.57
CA HIS A 650 22.55 -6.60 -7.29
C HIS A 650 23.70 -7.01 -8.21
N ASP A 651 23.99 -8.32 -8.29
CA ASP A 651 25.13 -8.85 -9.05
C ASP A 651 24.92 -8.72 -10.56
N ILE A 652 23.68 -8.88 -11.07
CA ILE A 652 23.35 -8.59 -12.48
C ILE A 652 23.62 -7.12 -12.82
N LEU A 653 23.15 -6.19 -11.99
CA LEU A 653 23.30 -4.75 -12.25
C LEU A 653 24.76 -4.28 -12.14
N THR A 654 25.52 -4.82 -11.18
CA THR A 654 26.92 -4.42 -10.91
C THR A 654 27.99 -5.17 -11.72
N ARG A 655 27.65 -6.29 -12.38
CA ARG A 655 28.60 -7.21 -13.07
C ARG A 655 29.64 -6.55 -14.00
N ASP A 656 29.24 -5.47 -14.67
CA ASP A 656 30.00 -4.79 -15.71
C ASP A 656 29.57 -3.31 -15.79
N SER A 657 30.51 -2.41 -16.12
CA SER A 657 30.30 -0.95 -16.10
C SER A 657 30.22 -0.31 -17.49
N HIS A 658 30.28 -1.10 -18.57
CA HIS A 658 30.08 -0.61 -19.93
C HIS A 658 28.65 -0.09 -20.11
N HIS A 659 28.52 1.09 -20.73
CA HIS A 659 27.24 1.80 -20.92
C HIS A 659 26.44 1.99 -19.61
N LYS A 660 27.13 2.22 -18.48
CA LYS A 660 26.51 2.48 -17.18
C LYS A 660 25.42 3.55 -17.25
N ASP A 661 25.64 4.62 -18.02
CA ASP A 661 24.71 5.75 -18.11
C ASP A 661 23.42 5.37 -18.86
N GLU A 662 23.49 4.50 -19.87
CA GLU A 662 22.30 3.90 -20.50
C GLU A 662 21.52 3.02 -19.52
N LEU A 663 22.22 2.23 -18.69
CA LEU A 663 21.59 1.42 -17.66
C LEU A 663 20.88 2.28 -16.61
N VAL A 664 21.58 3.30 -16.08
CA VAL A 664 20.99 4.22 -15.10
C VAL A 664 19.77 4.91 -15.69
N LEU A 665 19.86 5.46 -16.91
CA LEU A 665 18.73 6.09 -17.60
C LEU A 665 17.58 5.12 -17.89
N CYS A 666 17.87 3.89 -18.35
CA CYS A 666 16.85 2.87 -18.60
C CYS A 666 16.08 2.52 -17.31
N ILE A 667 16.80 2.39 -16.19
CA ILE A 667 16.20 2.10 -14.89
C ILE A 667 15.43 3.32 -14.34
N GLN A 668 15.95 4.53 -14.50
CA GLN A 668 15.25 5.77 -14.12
C GLN A 668 13.96 5.98 -14.91
N TRP A 669 13.98 5.77 -16.22
CA TRP A 669 12.79 5.88 -17.07
C TRP A 669 11.71 4.86 -16.68
N VAL A 670 12.06 3.60 -16.45
CA VAL A 670 11.09 2.55 -16.05
C VAL A 670 10.62 2.72 -14.58
N LEU A 671 11.35 3.44 -13.74
CA LEU A 671 10.93 3.74 -12.35
C LEU A 671 10.05 4.98 -12.21
N PHE A 672 10.39 6.07 -12.90
CA PHE A 672 9.94 7.44 -12.59
C PHE A 672 9.32 8.21 -13.78
N ALA A 673 9.09 7.57 -14.93
CA ALA A 673 8.24 8.16 -15.96
C ALA A 673 6.82 8.41 -15.42
N LYS A 674 6.20 9.55 -15.78
CA LYS A 674 4.79 9.88 -15.45
C LYS A 674 3.79 8.77 -15.82
N GLN A 675 4.08 8.07 -16.92
CA GLN A 675 3.38 6.88 -17.41
C GLN A 675 4.41 5.99 -18.16
N PRO A 676 4.19 4.68 -18.31
CA PRO A 676 5.10 3.78 -19.01
C PRO A 676 5.36 4.20 -20.47
N LEU A 677 6.64 4.26 -20.86
CA LEU A 677 7.05 4.59 -22.23
C LEU A 677 6.87 3.40 -23.17
N SER A 678 6.60 3.65 -24.45
CA SER A 678 6.75 2.63 -25.50
C SER A 678 8.24 2.28 -25.74
N PRO A 679 8.57 1.14 -26.38
CA PRO A 679 9.95 0.79 -26.73
C PRO A 679 10.64 1.87 -27.56
N GLU A 680 9.94 2.42 -28.55
CA GLU A 680 10.40 3.52 -29.40
C GLU A 680 10.67 4.78 -28.57
N GLN A 681 9.77 5.12 -27.65
CA GLN A 681 9.94 6.26 -26.74
C GLN A 681 11.15 6.08 -25.84
N LEU A 682 11.29 4.91 -25.17
CA LEU A 682 12.40 4.65 -24.25
C LEU A 682 13.77 4.68 -24.95
N TYR A 683 13.86 4.11 -26.16
CA TYR A 683 15.07 4.17 -26.99
C TYR A 683 15.52 5.62 -27.19
N HIS A 684 14.63 6.48 -27.71
CA HIS A 684 14.93 7.89 -27.93
C HIS A 684 15.14 8.68 -26.64
N ALA A 685 14.46 8.32 -25.56
CA ALA A 685 14.58 8.98 -24.25
C ALA A 685 15.92 8.68 -23.54
N ILE A 686 16.51 7.51 -23.76
CA ILE A 686 17.88 7.18 -23.29
C ILE A 686 18.90 7.94 -24.16
N TYR A 687 18.77 7.90 -25.50
CA TYR A 687 19.68 8.63 -26.39
C TYR A 687 19.67 10.15 -26.16
N ALA A 688 18.52 10.74 -25.79
CA ALA A 688 18.43 12.15 -25.38
C ALA A 688 19.26 12.49 -24.14
N GLY A 689 19.61 11.50 -23.31
CA GLY A 689 20.48 11.64 -22.14
C GLY A 689 21.94 11.24 -22.37
N THR A 690 22.22 10.26 -23.25
CA THR A 690 23.59 9.71 -23.44
C THR A 690 24.31 10.21 -24.70
N ASN A 691 23.59 10.46 -25.80
CA ASN A 691 24.17 10.86 -27.09
C ASN A 691 23.15 11.66 -27.91
N LEU A 692 23.09 12.96 -27.65
CA LEU A 692 22.16 13.89 -28.30
C LEU A 692 22.42 14.03 -29.81
N GLU A 693 23.64 13.80 -30.29
CA GLU A 693 23.96 13.84 -31.73
C GLU A 693 23.36 12.68 -32.52
N ALA A 694 23.01 11.58 -31.85
CA ALA A 694 22.24 10.48 -32.44
C ALA A 694 20.73 10.75 -32.46
N VAL A 695 20.23 11.76 -31.74
CA VAL A 695 18.80 12.12 -31.75
C VAL A 695 18.45 12.87 -33.02
N LYS A 696 17.90 12.13 -33.98
CA LYS A 696 17.46 12.63 -35.28
C LYS A 696 16.05 12.12 -35.58
N ASP A 697 15.57 12.54 -36.74
CA ASP A 697 14.56 11.85 -37.53
C ASP A 697 14.70 10.31 -37.45
N TRP A 698 13.66 9.62 -37.00
CA TRP A 698 13.64 8.16 -36.95
C TRP A 698 13.15 7.57 -38.26
N ASP A 699 14.01 6.79 -38.91
CA ASP A 699 13.62 5.86 -39.97
C ASP A 699 13.46 4.43 -39.40
N PRO A 700 12.25 3.84 -39.46
CA PRO A 700 12.01 2.46 -39.05
C PRO A 700 12.69 1.38 -39.90
N GLU A 701 13.20 1.69 -41.09
CA GLU A 701 13.98 0.76 -41.92
C GLU A 701 15.43 0.62 -41.41
N ASP A 702 16.09 1.74 -41.07
CA ASP A 702 17.41 1.74 -40.43
C ASP A 702 17.36 1.23 -38.98
N ILE A 703 16.44 1.79 -38.18
CA ILE A 703 16.32 1.49 -36.74
C ILE A 703 15.03 0.70 -36.52
N THR A 704 15.07 -0.57 -36.91
CA THR A 704 13.92 -1.48 -36.81
C THR A 704 13.52 -1.77 -35.36
N LYS A 705 12.29 -2.24 -35.15
CA LYS A 705 11.79 -2.63 -33.81
C LYS A 705 12.65 -3.71 -33.13
N ASP A 706 13.32 -4.57 -33.89
CA ASP A 706 14.26 -5.55 -33.34
C ASP A 706 15.65 -4.97 -33.01
N VAL A 707 16.05 -3.83 -33.59
CA VAL A 707 17.18 -3.02 -33.09
C VAL A 707 16.80 -2.43 -31.72
N ILE A 708 15.66 -1.75 -31.64
CA ILE A 708 15.13 -1.12 -30.40
C ILE A 708 14.97 -2.15 -29.27
N LYS A 709 14.39 -3.31 -29.56
CA LYS A 709 14.21 -4.40 -28.59
C LYS A 709 15.53 -4.97 -28.08
N ARG A 710 16.55 -5.10 -28.94
CA ARG A 710 17.91 -5.51 -28.53
C ARG A 710 18.62 -4.45 -27.71
N PHE A 711 18.44 -3.17 -28.04
CA PHE A 711 18.95 -2.04 -27.26
C PHE A 711 18.41 -2.08 -25.83
N ILE A 712 17.07 -2.07 -25.66
CA ILE A 712 16.42 -2.12 -24.34
C ILE A 712 16.84 -3.36 -23.54
N LEU A 713 16.96 -4.52 -24.18
CA LEU A 713 17.44 -5.74 -23.53
C LEU A 713 18.88 -5.59 -23.00
N ASN A 714 19.77 -4.96 -23.78
CA ASN A 714 21.16 -4.74 -23.40
C ASN A 714 21.29 -3.67 -22.32
N SER A 715 20.71 -2.48 -22.53
CA SER A 715 20.80 -1.35 -21.59
C SER A 715 20.14 -1.68 -20.24
N SER A 716 19.08 -2.50 -20.21
CA SER A 716 18.48 -3.00 -18.95
C SER A 716 19.14 -4.26 -18.37
N LYS A 717 20.19 -4.81 -19.01
CA LYS A 717 20.81 -6.10 -18.69
C LYS A 717 19.83 -7.28 -18.60
N GLY A 718 18.76 -7.23 -19.40
CA GLY A 718 17.69 -8.24 -19.44
C GLY A 718 16.62 -8.09 -18.34
N LEU A 719 16.64 -7.02 -17.55
CA LEU A 719 15.67 -6.78 -16.47
C LEU A 719 14.44 -5.97 -16.90
N ALA A 720 14.42 -5.41 -18.12
CA ALA A 720 13.23 -4.79 -18.71
C ALA A 720 12.74 -5.54 -19.96
N GLU A 721 11.43 -5.52 -20.19
CA GLU A 721 10.78 -6.06 -21.38
C GLU A 721 9.60 -5.20 -21.84
N ALA A 722 9.21 -5.35 -23.11
CA ALA A 722 8.02 -4.73 -23.67
C ALA A 722 6.78 -5.63 -23.46
N THR A 723 5.64 -5.03 -23.09
CA THR A 723 4.35 -5.73 -22.99
C THR A 723 3.87 -6.24 -24.35
N THR A 724 3.07 -7.31 -24.34
CA THR A 724 2.48 -7.90 -25.56
C THR A 724 1.03 -7.46 -25.74
N SER A 725 0.81 -6.14 -25.82
CA SER A 725 -0.47 -5.51 -26.13
C SER A 725 -0.47 -4.92 -27.55
N THR A 726 -1.56 -4.25 -27.93
CA THR A 726 -1.66 -3.47 -29.18
C THR A 726 -0.73 -2.26 -29.18
N GLU A 727 -0.47 -1.69 -28.01
CA GLU A 727 0.41 -0.54 -27.81
C GLU A 727 1.45 -0.89 -26.74
N PRO A 728 2.57 -1.55 -27.12
CA PRO A 728 3.56 -2.03 -26.17
C PRO A 728 4.15 -0.93 -25.30
N ARG A 729 4.27 -1.22 -24.00
CA ARG A 729 4.91 -0.37 -22.97
C ARG A 729 6.10 -1.12 -22.38
N VAL A 730 7.16 -0.42 -21.98
CA VAL A 730 8.34 -1.03 -21.33
C VAL A 730 8.16 -1.06 -19.81
N GLN A 731 8.38 -2.23 -19.23
CA GLN A 731 8.27 -2.49 -17.80
C GLN A 731 9.41 -3.40 -17.33
N PHE A 732 9.61 -3.54 -16.03
CA PHE A 732 10.47 -4.60 -15.48
C PHE A 732 9.91 -6.00 -15.78
N ILE A 733 10.78 -6.99 -16.01
CA ILE A 733 10.39 -8.40 -16.21
C ILE A 733 9.56 -8.98 -15.05
N HIS A 734 9.73 -8.45 -13.84
CA HIS A 734 9.01 -8.84 -12.64
C HIS A 734 8.99 -7.71 -11.62
N GLU A 735 7.92 -7.60 -10.83
CA GLU A 735 7.80 -6.53 -9.81
C GLU A 735 8.89 -6.62 -8.74
N SER A 736 9.43 -7.82 -8.47
CA SER A 736 10.59 -8.01 -7.58
C SER A 736 11.81 -7.17 -7.96
N VAL A 737 11.96 -6.75 -9.23
CA VAL A 737 13.04 -5.84 -9.63
C VAL A 737 12.78 -4.42 -9.10
N ARG A 738 11.54 -3.93 -9.22
CA ARG A 738 11.10 -2.62 -8.71
C ARG A 738 11.10 -2.60 -7.19
N ASP A 739 10.62 -3.66 -6.54
CA ASP A 739 10.77 -3.92 -5.10
C ASP A 739 12.23 -3.77 -4.67
N PHE A 740 13.15 -4.53 -5.28
CA PHE A 740 14.57 -4.55 -4.93
C PHE A 740 15.24 -3.19 -5.08
N LEU A 741 14.89 -2.41 -6.12
CA LEU A 741 15.47 -1.09 -6.37
C LEU A 741 14.96 -0.05 -5.35
N LEU A 742 13.65 0.01 -5.12
CA LEU A 742 13.03 1.06 -4.30
C LEU A 742 13.06 0.77 -2.79
N LYS A 743 12.95 -0.49 -2.36
CA LYS A 743 12.93 -0.87 -0.94
C LYS A 743 14.35 -1.00 -0.39
N GLU A 744 14.48 -0.87 0.94
CA GLU A 744 15.75 -1.01 1.67
C GLU A 744 16.97 -0.23 1.12
N ASN A 745 16.76 0.92 0.47
CA ASN A 745 17.81 1.69 -0.21
C ASN A 745 18.58 0.87 -1.28
N GLY A 746 17.89 0.01 -2.04
CA GLY A 746 18.47 -0.80 -3.12
C GLY A 746 19.32 0.00 -4.11
N LEU A 747 18.75 1.06 -4.67
CA LEU A 747 19.46 1.99 -5.56
C LEU A 747 20.75 2.57 -4.93
N GLY A 748 20.72 2.93 -3.65
CA GLY A 748 21.89 3.43 -2.90
C GLY A 748 22.86 2.35 -2.40
N LYS A 749 22.58 1.06 -2.64
CA LYS A 749 23.53 -0.06 -2.57
C LYS A 749 24.27 -0.22 -3.92
N ILE A 750 23.54 -0.12 -5.04
CA ILE A 750 24.05 -0.34 -6.42
C ILE A 750 24.87 0.86 -6.93
N TRP A 751 24.39 2.08 -6.70
CA TRP A 751 25.00 3.33 -7.18
C TRP A 751 25.16 4.34 -6.01
N PRO A 752 26.23 4.21 -5.21
CA PRO A 752 26.43 5.00 -4.00
C PRO A 752 26.46 6.52 -4.21
N GLU A 753 26.84 6.99 -5.40
CA GLU A 753 26.92 8.40 -5.77
C GLU A 753 25.54 9.11 -5.77
N PHE A 754 24.46 8.38 -6.01
CA PHE A 754 23.09 8.89 -5.95
C PHE A 754 22.43 8.74 -4.56
N ARG A 755 23.16 8.21 -3.56
CA ARG A 755 22.61 7.85 -2.23
C ARG A 755 21.97 9.03 -1.48
N SER A 756 22.38 10.27 -1.78
CA SER A 756 21.84 11.47 -1.14
C SER A 756 20.43 11.83 -1.61
N ASN A 757 20.12 11.68 -2.90
CA ASN A 757 18.81 12.05 -3.46
C ASN A 757 18.50 11.38 -4.82
N PHE A 758 18.47 10.03 -4.87
CA PHE A 758 18.19 9.30 -6.11
C PHE A 758 16.90 9.79 -6.81
N HIS A 759 15.84 10.06 -6.03
CA HIS A 759 14.54 10.47 -6.56
C HIS A 759 14.61 11.83 -7.27
N GLY A 760 15.10 12.88 -6.60
CA GLY A 760 15.22 14.21 -7.19
C GLY A 760 16.22 14.24 -8.35
N GLN A 761 17.35 13.55 -8.21
CA GLN A 761 18.36 13.43 -9.28
C GLN A 761 17.82 12.66 -10.51
N SER A 762 16.92 11.71 -10.31
CA SER A 762 16.25 11.03 -11.43
C SER A 762 15.29 11.95 -12.14
N TYR A 763 14.38 12.62 -11.44
CA TYR A 763 13.45 13.58 -12.05
C TYR A 763 14.20 14.72 -12.77
N GLU A 764 15.29 15.23 -12.20
CA GLU A 764 16.20 16.18 -12.85
C GLU A 764 16.75 15.64 -14.18
N GLN A 765 17.26 14.40 -14.18
CA GLN A 765 17.80 13.75 -15.36
C GLN A 765 16.71 13.47 -16.43
N LEU A 766 15.52 13.01 -16.02
CA LEU A 766 14.39 12.80 -16.94
C LEU A 766 13.93 14.12 -17.58
N LYS A 767 13.85 15.19 -16.78
CA LYS A 767 13.58 16.56 -17.24
C LYS A 767 14.64 17.04 -18.23
N GLN A 768 15.92 16.79 -17.98
CA GLN A 768 16.99 17.18 -18.90
C GLN A 768 16.91 16.40 -20.23
N CYS A 769 16.60 15.10 -20.18
CA CYS A 769 16.38 14.29 -21.39
C CYS A 769 15.18 14.81 -22.21
N CYS A 770 14.07 15.17 -21.55
CA CYS A 770 12.94 15.82 -22.21
C CYS A 770 13.35 17.17 -22.85
N LEU A 771 14.06 18.03 -22.10
CA LEU A 771 14.51 19.35 -22.55
C LEU A 771 15.46 19.26 -23.76
N ASN A 772 16.38 18.30 -23.73
CA ASN A 772 17.26 17.99 -24.85
C ASN A 772 16.45 17.59 -26.10
N TYR A 773 15.52 16.64 -25.96
CA TYR A 773 14.74 16.11 -27.08
C TYR A 773 13.82 17.16 -27.71
N ILE A 774 13.11 17.98 -26.90
CA ILE A 774 12.26 19.06 -27.44
C ILE A 774 13.07 20.18 -28.12
N SER A 775 14.40 20.23 -27.93
CA SER A 775 15.28 21.26 -28.52
C SER A 775 15.82 20.91 -29.91
N VAL A 776 15.85 19.62 -30.30
CA VAL A 776 16.30 19.13 -31.62
C VAL A 776 15.50 19.73 -32.78
N ASP A 777 16.09 19.96 -33.96
CA ASP A 777 15.32 20.49 -35.10
C ASP A 777 14.36 19.45 -35.71
N ILE A 778 13.15 19.40 -35.16
CA ILE A 778 11.99 18.71 -35.72
C ILE A 778 11.30 19.54 -36.82
N THR A 779 11.59 20.83 -36.94
CA THR A 779 10.80 21.75 -37.77
C THR A 779 11.12 21.62 -39.25
N THR A 780 12.39 21.39 -39.61
CA THR A 780 12.78 21.10 -40.99
C THR A 780 12.28 19.72 -41.46
N PRO A 781 12.47 18.60 -40.72
CA PRO A 781 12.00 17.29 -41.16
C PRO A 781 10.48 17.16 -41.25
N LEU A 782 9.73 17.71 -40.27
CA LEU A 782 8.26 17.66 -40.22
C LEU A 782 7.57 18.80 -40.99
N LYS A 783 8.34 19.78 -41.51
CA LYS A 783 7.84 20.97 -42.24
C LYS A 783 6.76 21.75 -41.47
N ILE A 784 6.95 21.94 -40.16
CA ILE A 784 5.93 22.50 -39.26
C ILE A 784 5.73 24.00 -39.56
N PRO A 785 4.53 24.42 -40.01
CA PRO A 785 4.29 25.81 -40.42
C PRO A 785 4.44 26.82 -39.26
N ASN A 786 4.63 28.10 -39.61
CA ASN A 786 4.81 29.19 -38.65
C ASN A 786 3.53 29.51 -37.84
N ASN A 787 2.37 29.18 -38.39
CA ASN A 787 1.09 29.09 -37.68
C ASN A 787 0.53 27.70 -37.96
N LEU A 788 0.09 27.00 -36.93
CA LEU A 788 -0.51 25.66 -37.08
C LEU A 788 -1.90 25.78 -37.74
N PRO A 789 -2.31 24.81 -38.56
CA PRO A 789 -3.69 24.72 -39.02
C PRO A 789 -4.63 24.36 -37.86
N LYS A 790 -5.95 24.45 -38.07
CA LYS A 790 -6.95 24.18 -37.02
C LYS A 790 -6.74 22.79 -36.40
N ALA A 791 -6.86 22.67 -35.08
CA ALA A 791 -6.51 21.48 -34.30
C ALA A 791 -7.31 20.22 -34.73
N SER A 792 -8.58 20.43 -35.12
CA SER A 792 -9.49 19.42 -35.66
C SER A 792 -9.34 19.17 -37.17
N SER A 793 -8.44 19.89 -37.87
CA SER A 793 -8.23 19.67 -39.31
C SER A 793 -7.45 18.38 -39.59
N GLN A 794 -7.74 17.75 -40.73
CA GLN A 794 -7.00 16.58 -41.20
C GLN A 794 -5.50 16.86 -41.38
N GLN A 795 -5.13 18.12 -41.67
CA GLN A 795 -3.74 18.56 -41.73
C GLN A 795 -3.06 18.52 -40.35
N SER A 796 -3.71 19.01 -39.29
CA SER A 796 -3.21 18.85 -37.91
C SER A 796 -3.15 17.39 -37.48
N ALA A 797 -4.16 16.58 -37.80
CA ALA A 797 -4.15 15.15 -37.49
C ALA A 797 -2.97 14.41 -38.18
N SER A 798 -2.70 14.75 -39.44
CA SER A 798 -1.59 14.20 -40.22
C SER A 798 -0.22 14.68 -39.71
N LEU A 799 -0.10 15.95 -39.30
CA LEU A 799 1.11 16.47 -38.66
C LEU A 799 1.39 15.81 -37.30
N ARG A 800 0.38 15.60 -36.45
CA ARG A 800 0.52 14.85 -35.19
C ARG A 800 0.99 13.41 -35.45
N LYS A 801 0.36 12.72 -36.41
CA LYS A 801 0.74 11.36 -36.80
C LYS A 801 2.18 11.29 -37.31
N LEU A 802 2.58 12.21 -38.19
CA LEU A 802 3.95 12.27 -38.72
C LEU A 802 4.98 12.59 -37.63
N ALA A 803 4.64 13.46 -36.67
CA ALA A 803 5.48 13.78 -35.52
C ALA A 803 5.70 12.54 -34.63
N ALA A 804 4.64 11.82 -34.27
CA ALA A 804 4.74 10.57 -33.51
C ALA A 804 5.48 9.45 -34.27
N GLN A 805 5.38 9.42 -35.61
CA GLN A 805 6.07 8.43 -36.44
C GLN A 805 7.56 8.69 -36.63
N ARG A 806 8.02 9.95 -36.65
CA ARG A 806 9.44 10.31 -36.89
C ARG A 806 10.19 10.79 -35.65
N PHE A 807 9.47 11.17 -34.59
CA PHE A 807 10.02 11.58 -33.29
C PHE A 807 9.18 10.99 -32.14
N PRO A 808 9.21 9.67 -31.90
CA PRO A 808 8.29 8.97 -30.99
C PRO A 808 8.22 9.53 -29.56
N PHE A 809 9.33 10.07 -29.05
CA PHE A 809 9.43 10.62 -27.70
C PHE A 809 8.95 12.08 -27.59
N LEU A 810 8.64 12.75 -28.71
CA LEU A 810 8.37 14.20 -28.73
C LEU A 810 7.12 14.60 -27.94
N GLU A 811 6.03 13.85 -28.09
CA GLU A 811 4.76 14.13 -27.40
C GLU A 811 4.90 13.97 -25.88
N TYR A 812 5.54 12.88 -25.45
CA TYR A 812 5.87 12.64 -24.06
C TYR A 812 6.80 13.74 -23.51
N ALA A 813 7.90 14.02 -24.19
CA ALA A 813 8.89 15.00 -23.75
C ALA A 813 8.29 16.39 -23.62
N THR A 814 7.41 16.77 -24.55
CA THR A 814 6.67 18.05 -24.51
C THR A 814 5.75 18.11 -23.30
N ARG A 815 4.83 17.14 -23.11
CA ARG A 815 3.87 17.19 -22.00
C ARG A 815 4.53 17.04 -20.61
N ASN A 816 5.61 16.26 -20.50
CA ASN A 816 6.16 15.84 -19.21
C ASN A 816 7.41 16.60 -18.76
N VAL A 817 8.01 17.50 -19.56
CA VAL A 817 9.20 18.27 -19.12
C VAL A 817 8.93 19.11 -17.86
N LEU A 818 7.73 19.70 -17.75
CA LEU A 818 7.33 20.49 -16.57
C LEU A 818 6.94 19.59 -15.39
N TYR A 819 6.34 18.42 -15.62
CA TYR A 819 6.08 17.44 -14.57
C TYR A 819 7.38 16.93 -13.93
N HIS A 820 8.38 16.56 -14.75
CA HIS A 820 9.68 16.10 -14.24
C HIS A 820 10.47 17.22 -13.54
N ALA A 821 10.35 18.47 -13.99
CA ALA A 821 10.86 19.62 -13.25
C ALA A 821 10.18 19.79 -11.88
N ASP A 822 8.85 19.73 -11.82
CA ASP A 822 8.10 19.88 -10.56
C ASP A 822 8.40 18.75 -9.56
N ALA A 823 8.50 17.52 -10.06
CA ALA A 823 8.90 16.36 -9.25
C ALA A 823 10.37 16.44 -8.77
N ALA A 824 11.26 17.13 -9.51
CA ALA A 824 12.63 17.39 -9.06
C ALA A 824 12.66 18.45 -7.94
N GLU A 825 11.93 19.56 -8.09
CA GLU A 825 11.79 20.61 -7.07
C GLU A 825 11.14 20.07 -5.79
N GLY A 826 10.03 19.32 -5.91
CA GLY A 826 9.36 18.63 -4.81
C GLY A 826 10.16 17.49 -4.16
N LYS A 827 11.38 17.21 -4.66
CA LYS A 827 12.38 16.34 -4.05
C LYS A 827 13.68 17.08 -3.71
N GLY A 828 13.71 18.42 -3.76
CA GLY A 828 14.84 19.24 -3.31
C GLY A 828 15.97 19.44 -4.33
N ILE A 829 15.70 19.29 -5.63
CA ILE A 829 16.62 19.71 -6.70
C ILE A 829 16.03 20.95 -7.38
N SER A 830 16.59 22.13 -7.04
CA SER A 830 15.98 23.41 -7.39
C SER A 830 16.00 23.71 -8.90
N GLN A 831 14.84 24.13 -9.40
CA GLN A 831 14.53 24.43 -10.79
C GLN A 831 14.49 25.93 -11.09
N VAL A 832 14.85 26.82 -10.16
CA VAL A 832 14.87 28.29 -10.37
C VAL A 832 15.57 28.67 -11.68
N ASN A 833 16.76 28.12 -11.93
CA ASN A 833 17.52 28.36 -13.15
C ASN A 833 16.85 27.79 -14.42
N PHE A 834 16.16 26.65 -14.30
CA PHE A 834 15.38 26.05 -15.39
C PHE A 834 14.15 26.92 -15.71
N LEU A 835 13.42 27.42 -14.71
CA LEU A 835 12.27 28.30 -14.88
C LEU A 835 12.65 29.62 -15.58
N HIS A 836 13.84 30.17 -15.30
CA HIS A 836 14.37 31.35 -16.01
C HIS A 836 14.83 31.09 -17.44
N SER A 837 15.25 29.85 -17.76
CA SER A 837 15.80 29.47 -19.08
C SER A 837 14.85 28.63 -19.93
N PHE A 838 13.64 28.33 -19.44
CA PHE A 838 12.68 27.46 -20.10
C PHE A 838 12.27 28.03 -21.47
N PRO A 839 12.37 27.26 -22.57
CA PRO A 839 12.14 27.74 -23.93
C PRO A 839 10.64 27.84 -24.26
N LEU A 840 9.90 28.62 -23.46
CA LEU A 840 8.43 28.72 -23.47
C LEU A 840 7.82 28.95 -24.88
N PRO A 841 8.31 29.89 -25.74
CA PRO A 841 7.74 30.08 -27.07
C PRO A 841 7.87 28.85 -27.99
N ARG A 842 8.90 28.03 -27.76
CA ARG A 842 9.11 26.77 -28.47
C ARG A 842 8.22 25.67 -27.88
N TRP A 843 8.14 25.56 -26.55
CA TRP A 843 7.24 24.63 -25.88
C TRP A 843 5.77 24.84 -26.31
N ILE A 844 5.27 26.07 -26.34
CA ILE A 844 3.91 26.41 -26.82
C ILE A 844 3.68 25.93 -28.27
N LYS A 845 4.69 25.98 -29.15
CA LYS A 845 4.56 25.49 -30.54
C LYS A 845 4.43 23.95 -30.60
N LEU A 846 5.05 23.24 -29.65
CA LEU A 846 4.99 21.78 -29.55
C LEU A 846 3.70 21.31 -28.86
N ASP A 847 3.32 21.95 -27.76
CA ASP A 847 2.09 21.65 -27.02
C ASP A 847 0.85 21.81 -27.92
N ASN A 848 0.73 22.96 -28.59
CA ASN A 848 -0.33 23.22 -29.57
C ASN A 848 -0.30 22.32 -30.82
N LEU A 849 0.83 21.66 -31.12
CA LEU A 849 0.91 20.66 -32.18
C LEU A 849 0.14 19.40 -31.78
N PHE A 850 0.32 18.92 -30.54
CA PHE A 850 -0.31 17.70 -30.04
C PHE A 850 -1.74 17.91 -29.52
N GLU A 851 -2.10 19.12 -29.09
CA GLU A 851 -3.48 19.45 -28.73
C GLU A 851 -4.45 19.23 -29.92
N LYS A 852 -5.60 18.61 -29.62
CA LYS A 852 -6.65 18.18 -30.56
C LYS A 852 -7.81 19.19 -30.66
N HIS A 853 -8.08 19.93 -29.59
CA HIS A 853 -9.20 20.87 -29.44
C HIS A 853 -8.70 22.32 -29.53
N GLU A 854 -9.21 23.12 -30.47
CA GLU A 854 -8.72 24.50 -30.67
C GLU A 854 -8.86 25.37 -29.41
N VAL A 855 -9.93 25.15 -28.63
CA VAL A 855 -10.22 25.91 -27.40
C VAL A 855 -9.26 25.61 -26.23
N ARG A 856 -8.49 24.52 -26.30
CA ARG A 856 -7.46 24.16 -25.30
C ARG A 856 -6.07 24.68 -25.69
N ARG A 857 -5.88 25.16 -26.93
CA ARG A 857 -4.58 25.68 -27.38
C ARG A 857 -4.20 26.99 -26.70
N HIS A 858 -3.00 27.01 -26.13
CA HIS A 858 -2.37 28.17 -25.53
C HIS A 858 -2.04 29.28 -26.54
N THR A 859 -2.28 30.56 -26.22
CA THR A 859 -1.84 31.62 -27.15
C THR A 859 -0.31 31.81 -27.12
N LYS A 860 0.23 32.54 -28.10
CA LYS A 860 1.66 32.94 -28.13
C LYS A 860 2.06 33.94 -27.02
N ARG A 861 1.16 34.25 -26.07
CA ARG A 861 1.35 35.23 -24.98
C ARG A 861 1.05 34.67 -23.59
N VAL A 862 0.64 33.40 -23.46
CA VAL A 862 0.43 32.74 -22.16
C VAL A 862 1.67 32.87 -21.28
N SER A 863 1.48 33.15 -19.99
CA SER A 863 2.59 33.14 -19.04
C SER A 863 2.93 31.72 -18.61
N LEU A 864 4.18 31.52 -18.16
CA LEU A 864 4.56 30.28 -17.50
C LEU A 864 3.77 30.06 -16.20
N LEU A 865 3.15 31.08 -15.58
CA LEU A 865 2.37 30.89 -14.36
C LEU A 865 1.04 30.18 -14.66
N TYR A 866 0.38 30.60 -15.73
CA TYR A 866 -0.85 30.00 -16.23
C TYR A 866 -0.66 28.51 -16.57
N ILE A 867 0.39 28.18 -17.34
CA ILE A 867 0.70 26.78 -17.70
C ILE A 867 1.03 25.93 -16.47
N LEU A 868 1.85 26.43 -15.53
CA LEU A 868 2.17 25.68 -14.31
C LEU A 868 0.93 25.46 -13.44
N ALA A 869 0.02 26.43 -13.39
CA ALA A 869 -1.24 26.32 -12.66
C ALA A 869 -2.21 25.33 -13.32
N GLU A 870 -2.29 25.33 -14.65
CA GLU A 870 -3.12 24.40 -15.43
C GLU A 870 -2.64 22.94 -15.33
N LEU A 871 -1.32 22.72 -15.25
CA LEU A 871 -0.65 21.41 -15.17
C LEU A 871 -0.42 20.92 -13.72
N ASN A 872 -1.03 21.56 -12.72
CA ASN A 872 -0.88 21.27 -11.29
C ASN A 872 0.57 21.29 -10.74
N ALA A 873 1.47 22.07 -11.36
CA ALA A 873 2.90 22.13 -11.02
C ALA A 873 3.18 23.03 -9.80
N ALA A 874 2.71 22.57 -8.64
CA ALA A 874 2.65 23.32 -7.39
C ALA A 874 4.02 23.58 -6.73
N ASN A 875 5.05 22.79 -7.02
CA ASN A 875 6.41 23.03 -6.51
C ASN A 875 7.10 24.11 -7.34
N LEU A 876 6.94 24.08 -8.67
CA LEU A 876 7.44 25.13 -9.57
C LEU A 876 6.76 26.48 -9.34
N ILE A 877 5.47 26.51 -9.01
CA ILE A 877 4.79 27.76 -8.62
C ILE A 877 5.46 28.39 -7.40
N ARG A 878 5.77 27.59 -6.36
CA ARG A 878 6.45 28.05 -5.13
C ARG A 878 7.90 28.44 -5.35
N ALA A 879 8.62 27.73 -6.22
CA ALA A 879 10.04 27.97 -6.50
C ALA A 879 10.30 29.22 -7.36
N ARG A 880 9.27 29.80 -8.00
CA ARG A 880 9.44 31.01 -8.80
C ARG A 880 9.78 32.23 -7.94
N PRO A 881 10.88 32.96 -8.23
CA PRO A 881 11.01 34.33 -7.76
C PRO A 881 9.95 35.19 -8.47
N SER A 882 8.84 35.48 -7.79
CA SER A 882 7.65 36.10 -8.40
C SER A 882 7.39 37.52 -7.90
N THR A 883 7.21 38.43 -8.86
CA THR A 883 6.58 39.75 -8.68
C THR A 883 5.14 39.79 -9.19
N ASN A 884 4.63 38.66 -9.67
CA ASN A 884 3.37 38.53 -10.39
C ASN A 884 2.39 37.65 -9.61
N SER A 885 1.12 38.03 -9.62
CA SER A 885 0.07 37.36 -8.87
C SER A 885 -0.55 36.23 -9.69
N CYS A 886 -0.97 35.14 -9.04
CA CYS A 886 -1.85 34.15 -9.69
C CYS A 886 -3.23 34.73 -10.04
N LEU A 887 -3.56 35.93 -9.57
CA LEU A 887 -4.77 36.69 -9.91
C LEU A 887 -4.56 37.70 -11.05
N ASP A 888 -3.33 37.83 -11.59
CA ASP A 888 -3.08 38.67 -12.76
C ASP A 888 -3.91 38.16 -13.96
N VAL A 889 -4.71 39.03 -14.58
CA VAL A 889 -5.66 38.65 -15.64
C VAL A 889 -4.94 38.52 -16.98
N GLU A 890 -4.74 37.30 -17.44
CA GLU A 890 -4.19 37.00 -18.76
C GLU A 890 -5.30 36.94 -19.83
N LYS A 891 -4.91 36.87 -21.11
CA LYS A 891 -5.85 36.74 -22.25
C LYS A 891 -6.01 35.30 -22.72
N GLU A 892 -6.05 34.39 -21.74
CA GLU A 892 -6.16 32.95 -21.93
C GLU A 892 -7.54 32.44 -21.47
N ARG A 893 -7.86 31.16 -21.74
CA ARG A 893 -9.22 30.62 -21.70
C ARG A 893 -9.94 30.68 -20.34
N TYR A 894 -9.20 30.77 -19.23
CA TYR A 894 -9.75 30.91 -17.87
C TYR A 894 -9.43 32.27 -17.20
N GLY A 895 -8.83 33.22 -17.93
CA GLY A 895 -8.43 34.52 -17.39
C GLY A 895 -7.09 34.45 -16.64
N CYS A 896 -7.12 34.27 -15.31
CA CYS A 896 -5.90 34.22 -14.48
C CYS A 896 -5.45 32.79 -14.15
N ALA A 897 -4.20 32.64 -13.72
CA ALA A 897 -3.62 31.34 -13.39
C ALA A 897 -4.37 30.60 -12.27
N PHE A 898 -4.88 31.31 -11.25
CA PHE A 898 -5.68 30.70 -10.19
C PHE A 898 -6.98 30.06 -10.72
N PHE A 899 -7.70 30.74 -11.62
CA PHE A 899 -8.89 30.18 -12.25
C PHE A 899 -8.56 29.06 -13.25
N ALA A 900 -7.38 29.07 -13.86
CA ALA A 900 -6.91 27.94 -14.66
C ALA A 900 -6.72 26.67 -13.82
N ALA A 901 -6.06 26.78 -12.66
CA ALA A 901 -5.92 25.66 -11.73
C ALA A 901 -7.28 25.15 -11.23
N ASN A 902 -8.21 26.05 -10.88
CA ASN A 902 -9.56 25.67 -10.48
C ASN A 902 -10.33 24.96 -11.61
N ALA A 903 -10.19 25.42 -12.85
CA ALA A 903 -10.90 24.86 -14.01
C ALA A 903 -10.34 23.50 -14.48
N THR A 904 -9.13 23.10 -14.07
CA THR A 904 -8.55 21.77 -14.36
C THR A 904 -8.46 20.85 -13.14
N GLY A 905 -9.03 21.22 -11.99
CA GLY A 905 -8.95 20.40 -10.77
C GLY A 905 -7.54 20.35 -10.14
N SER A 906 -6.69 21.33 -10.46
CA SER A 906 -5.30 21.41 -9.99
C SER A 906 -5.22 21.94 -8.56
N HIS A 907 -5.62 21.11 -7.60
CA HIS A 907 -5.78 21.48 -6.19
C HIS A 907 -4.49 21.98 -5.53
N GLU A 908 -3.36 21.32 -5.76
CA GLU A 908 -2.07 21.69 -5.18
C GLU A 908 -1.55 23.01 -5.77
N ALA A 909 -1.79 23.27 -7.06
CA ALA A 909 -1.47 24.55 -7.70
C ALA A 909 -2.38 25.69 -7.21
N MET A 910 -3.67 25.44 -7.00
CA MET A 910 -4.55 26.40 -6.32
C MET A 910 -4.01 26.76 -4.93
N GLN A 911 -3.58 25.75 -4.15
CA GLN A 911 -3.00 25.98 -2.83
C GLN A 911 -1.70 26.79 -2.91
N ALA A 912 -0.78 26.45 -3.82
CA ALA A 912 0.46 27.19 -4.04
C ALA A 912 0.19 28.66 -4.44
N CYS A 913 -0.82 28.90 -5.27
CA CYS A 913 -1.26 30.24 -5.63
C CYS A 913 -1.87 31.02 -4.45
N ILE A 914 -2.62 30.37 -3.54
CA ILE A 914 -3.15 31.00 -2.31
C ILE A 914 -2.03 31.29 -1.30
N GLU A 915 -1.00 30.44 -1.24
CA GLU A 915 0.20 30.68 -0.41
C GLU A 915 0.98 31.91 -0.91
N GLY A 916 1.11 32.09 -2.22
CA GLY A 916 1.75 33.25 -2.85
C GLY A 916 0.95 34.56 -2.85
N LEU A 917 -0.21 34.61 -2.16
CA LEU A 917 -1.03 35.82 -1.97
C LEU A 917 -0.93 36.40 -0.54
N LYS A 918 0.01 35.91 0.28
CA LYS A 918 0.22 36.28 1.68
C LYS A 918 1.56 36.99 1.91
#